data_AF-A0A3S4GXS7-F1
#
_entry.id   AF-A0A3S4GXS7-F1
#
_cell.length_a   1.000
_cell.length_b   1.000
_cell.length_c   1.000
_cell.angle_alpha   90.00
_cell.angle_beta   90.00
_cell.angle_gamma   90.00
#
_symmetry.space_group_name_H-M   'P 1'
#
loop_
_entity.id
_entity.type
_entity.pdbx_description
1 polymer ?
#
loop_
_entity_poly.entity_id
_entity_poly.type
_entity_poly.pdbx_seq_one_letter_code
_entity_poly.pdbx_strand_id
1 'polypeptide(L)'
;MHHPDINLILATGGPGMVKAAYSSGKPAIGVGAGNTPVVIDETADIKRAVASVLMSKTFDNGVICASEQSVVVVDSVYDAVRERFASHGGYMLQGQELKAVQNVILKNGALNAAIVGQPAYKIAELAGFSVPETTKILIGEVTVVDESEPFAHEKLSPTLAMYRAKDFEEAVEKAEKLVAMGGIGHTSCLYTDQDNQPERVAYFGQMMKTARILINTPASQGGIGDLYNFKLAPSLTLGCGSWGGNSISENVGPKHLINKKTVAKRAENMLWHKLPKSIYFRRGSLPIALDEVITDGHKRALIVTDRFLFNNGYADQITSVLKAAGVETEVFFEVEADPTLSVVRKGAELANSFKPDVIIALGGGSPMDAAKIMWVMYEHPETHFEELALRFMDIRKRIYKFPKMGVKAKMIAVTTTSGTGSEVTPFAVVTDDATGQKYPLADYALTPDMAIVDANLVMDMPKSLCAFGGLDAVTHALEAYVSVLASEFSDGQALQALKLLKENLPASYHEGSKNPVARERVHSAATIAGIAFANAFLGVCHSMAHKLGSQFHIPHGLANALLICNVIRYNANDNPTKQTAFSQYDRPQARRRYAEIADHLGLSAPGDRTAAKIEKLLAWLESIKAELGIPKSIREAGVQEADFLAHVDKLSEDAFDDQCTGANPRYPLISELKQILLDTYYGRDFTEGEVAAKKDVVAAPKAEKKAKKSA
;
A
#
# COMPACT_ATOMS: atom_id res chain seq x y z
N MET A 1 12.60 -0.50 -41.82
CA MET A 1 12.24 -0.11 -40.43
C MET A 1 10.84 0.48 -40.32
N HIS A 2 10.39 1.32 -41.26
CA HIS A 2 9.06 1.96 -41.20
C HIS A 2 7.90 1.17 -41.83
N HIS A 3 8.12 -0.06 -42.31
CA HIS A 3 7.06 -0.83 -42.97
C HIS A 3 5.91 -1.12 -41.98
N PRO A 4 4.64 -0.97 -42.38
CA PRO A 4 3.50 -1.12 -41.47
C PRO A 4 3.39 -2.53 -40.89
N ASP A 5 3.71 -3.58 -41.65
CA ASP A 5 3.60 -4.97 -41.21
C ASP A 5 4.70 -5.40 -40.21
N ILE A 6 5.69 -4.55 -39.94
CA ILE A 6 6.75 -4.85 -38.97
C ILE A 6 6.30 -4.43 -37.57
N ASN A 7 6.24 -5.39 -36.66
CA ASN A 7 5.78 -5.18 -35.27
C ASN A 7 6.90 -4.96 -34.24
N LEU A 8 8.14 -5.34 -34.58
CA LEU A 8 9.31 -5.23 -33.71
C LEU A 8 10.57 -5.11 -34.57
N ILE A 9 11.52 -4.29 -34.14
CA ILE A 9 12.85 -4.20 -34.75
C ILE A 9 13.87 -4.82 -33.80
N LEU A 10 14.52 -5.91 -34.23
CA LEU A 10 15.70 -6.45 -33.56
C LEU A 10 16.93 -5.94 -34.32
N ALA A 11 17.65 -4.99 -33.73
CA ALA A 11 18.75 -4.29 -34.38
C ALA A 11 20.08 -4.54 -33.66
N THR A 12 21.08 -4.99 -34.41
CA THR A 12 22.47 -5.09 -33.96
C THR A 12 23.32 -4.14 -34.81
N GLY A 13 24.26 -3.43 -34.18
CA GLY A 13 25.18 -2.53 -34.87
C GLY A 13 25.61 -1.35 -34.00
N GLY A 14 26.35 -0.40 -34.59
CA GLY A 14 26.81 0.77 -33.85
C GLY A 14 25.69 1.74 -33.42
N PRO A 15 26.04 2.82 -32.70
CA PRO A 15 25.08 3.78 -32.12
C PRO A 15 24.08 4.37 -33.13
N GLY A 16 24.50 4.56 -34.38
CA GLY A 16 23.62 5.05 -35.46
C GLY A 16 22.49 4.08 -35.82
N MET A 17 22.75 2.77 -35.82
CA MET A 17 21.76 1.73 -36.12
C MET A 17 20.71 1.66 -35.00
N VAL A 18 21.16 1.66 -33.74
CA VAL A 18 20.28 1.67 -32.58
C VAL A 18 19.40 2.92 -32.57
N LYS A 19 19.99 4.09 -32.80
CA LYS A 19 19.27 5.35 -32.88
C LYS A 19 18.20 5.32 -33.98
N ALA A 20 18.54 4.81 -35.17
CA ALA A 20 17.61 4.66 -36.29
C ALA A 20 16.47 3.66 -35.99
N ALA A 21 16.78 2.54 -35.32
CA ALA A 21 15.81 1.54 -34.93
C ALA A 21 14.77 2.13 -33.95
N TYR A 22 15.21 2.81 -32.90
CA TYR A 22 14.32 3.47 -31.94
C TYR A 22 13.59 4.68 -32.53
N SER A 23 14.22 5.45 -33.43
CA SER A 23 13.58 6.59 -34.08
C SER A 23 12.55 6.20 -35.14
N SER A 24 12.43 4.91 -35.48
CA SER A 24 11.51 4.43 -36.52
C SER A 24 10.02 4.48 -36.13
N GLY A 25 9.72 4.72 -34.85
CA GLY A 25 8.37 4.67 -34.29
C GLY A 25 7.85 3.25 -34.02
N LYS A 26 8.66 2.20 -34.27
CA LYS A 26 8.36 0.83 -33.84
C LYS A 26 9.07 0.49 -32.52
N PRO A 27 8.52 -0.41 -31.68
CA PRO A 27 9.29 -1.01 -30.60
C PRO A 27 10.59 -1.60 -31.17
N ALA A 28 11.71 -1.33 -30.49
CA ALA A 28 13.01 -1.79 -30.91
C ALA A 28 13.78 -2.43 -29.75
N ILE A 29 14.55 -3.45 -30.08
CA ILE A 29 15.58 -4.05 -29.24
C ILE A 29 16.89 -3.76 -29.99
N GLY A 30 17.53 -2.66 -29.62
CA GLY A 30 18.83 -2.25 -30.17
C GLY A 30 19.97 -2.70 -29.27
N VAL A 31 21.10 -3.06 -29.87
CA VAL A 31 22.38 -3.30 -29.16
C VAL A 31 23.37 -2.26 -29.65
N GLY A 32 23.94 -1.48 -28.72
CA GLY A 32 24.87 -0.40 -29.01
C GLY A 32 26.33 -0.86 -29.07
N ALA A 33 27.24 0.12 -29.20
CA ALA A 33 28.68 -0.10 -29.22
C ALA A 33 29.21 -0.73 -27.92
N GLY A 34 30.28 -1.50 -28.05
CA GLY A 34 31.03 -2.08 -26.95
C GLY A 34 32.44 -1.50 -26.86
N ASN A 35 32.73 -0.80 -25.76
CA ASN A 35 34.09 -0.42 -25.39
C ASN A 35 34.45 -1.08 -24.06
N THR A 36 34.70 -2.39 -24.09
CA THR A 36 34.82 -3.21 -22.87
C THR A 36 36.19 -3.04 -22.21
N PRO A 37 36.29 -2.39 -21.03
CA PRO A 37 37.51 -2.36 -20.26
C PRO A 37 37.67 -3.64 -19.45
N VAL A 38 38.91 -4.05 -19.22
CA VAL A 38 39.25 -5.10 -18.28
C VAL A 38 40.25 -4.59 -17.24
N VAL A 39 39.93 -4.77 -15.96
CA VAL A 39 40.86 -4.49 -14.86
C VAL A 39 41.61 -5.77 -14.50
N ILE A 40 42.93 -5.67 -14.33
CA ILE A 40 43.76 -6.76 -13.80
C ILE A 40 44.43 -6.24 -12.54
N ASP A 41 44.05 -6.80 -11.39
CA ASP A 41 44.58 -6.38 -10.09
C ASP A 41 45.77 -7.22 -9.64
N GLU A 42 46.36 -6.85 -8.51
CA GLU A 42 47.55 -7.48 -7.95
C GLU A 42 47.33 -8.91 -7.43
N THR A 43 46.08 -9.30 -7.21
CA THR A 43 45.70 -10.64 -6.73
C THR A 43 45.35 -11.59 -7.88
N ALA A 44 45.32 -11.08 -9.11
CA ALA A 44 44.94 -11.83 -10.29
C ALA A 44 45.96 -12.90 -10.69
N ASP A 45 45.46 -13.99 -11.26
CA ASP A 45 46.27 -14.93 -12.02
C ASP A 45 46.62 -14.32 -13.39
N ILE A 46 47.77 -13.63 -13.45
CA ILE A 46 48.23 -12.93 -14.65
C ILE A 46 48.40 -13.85 -15.87
N LYS A 47 48.65 -15.15 -15.66
CA LYS A 47 48.84 -16.10 -16.77
C LYS A 47 47.52 -16.34 -17.48
N ARG A 48 46.48 -16.61 -16.70
CA ARG A 48 45.11 -16.77 -17.21
C ARG A 48 44.56 -15.45 -17.74
N ALA A 49 44.77 -14.34 -17.04
CA ALA A 49 44.29 -13.03 -17.50
C ALA A 49 44.79 -12.71 -18.91
N VAL A 50 46.10 -12.84 -19.16
CA VAL A 50 46.69 -12.61 -20.49
C VAL A 50 46.20 -13.61 -21.53
N ALA A 51 46.17 -14.91 -21.19
CA ALA A 51 45.72 -15.94 -22.12
C ALA A 51 44.25 -15.73 -22.53
N SER A 52 43.39 -15.35 -21.58
CA SER A 52 41.98 -15.05 -21.82
C SER A 52 41.78 -13.79 -22.64
N VAL A 53 42.52 -12.70 -22.38
CA VAL A 53 42.47 -11.48 -23.20
C VAL A 53 42.90 -11.78 -24.64
N LEU A 54 43.98 -12.55 -24.84
CA LEU A 54 44.43 -12.97 -26.17
C LEU A 54 43.37 -13.85 -26.86
N MET A 55 42.84 -14.84 -26.16
CA MET A 55 41.81 -15.74 -26.69
C MET A 55 40.54 -14.97 -27.08
N SER A 56 40.15 -13.98 -26.28
CA SER A 56 39.00 -13.14 -26.52
C SER A 56 39.21 -12.17 -27.70
N LYS A 57 40.40 -11.57 -27.83
CA LYS A 57 40.70 -10.60 -28.89
C LYS A 57 41.08 -11.19 -30.23
N THR A 58 41.64 -12.40 -30.25
CA THR A 58 41.88 -13.14 -31.49
C THR A 58 40.65 -13.91 -31.96
N PHE A 59 39.67 -14.14 -31.09
CA PHE A 59 38.40 -14.74 -31.48
C PHE A 59 37.68 -13.82 -32.46
N ASP A 60 37.51 -14.31 -33.68
CA ASP A 60 37.01 -13.55 -34.83
C ASP A 60 37.72 -12.20 -35.02
N ASN A 61 39.04 -12.19 -34.77
CA ASN A 61 39.90 -11.00 -34.81
C ASN A 61 39.33 -9.79 -34.05
N GLY A 62 38.61 -10.02 -32.95
CA GLY A 62 38.13 -8.97 -32.06
C GLY A 62 36.96 -8.18 -32.63
N VAL A 63 36.27 -8.68 -33.66
CA VAL A 63 35.07 -8.04 -34.24
C VAL A 63 33.86 -8.10 -33.32
N ILE A 64 33.84 -9.04 -32.38
CA ILE A 64 32.78 -9.14 -31.38
C ILE A 64 32.79 -7.92 -30.44
N CYS A 65 31.63 -7.29 -30.26
CA CYS A 65 31.47 -6.05 -29.50
C CYS A 65 31.85 -6.18 -28.01
N ALA A 66 31.77 -7.38 -27.45
CA ALA A 66 32.18 -7.64 -26.07
C ALA A 66 33.70 -7.80 -25.89
N SER A 67 34.49 -7.92 -26.95
CA SER A 67 35.94 -8.17 -26.83
C SER A 67 36.65 -7.08 -26.04
N GLU A 68 37.72 -7.41 -25.29
CA GLU A 68 38.41 -6.43 -24.44
C GLU A 68 39.11 -5.36 -25.29
N GLN A 69 38.65 -4.12 -25.23
CA GLN A 69 39.24 -3.02 -26.01
C GLN A 69 40.43 -2.36 -25.30
N SER A 70 40.47 -2.50 -23.98
CA SER A 70 41.50 -1.91 -23.11
C SER A 70 41.72 -2.76 -21.87
N VAL A 71 42.99 -2.94 -21.48
CA VAL A 71 43.38 -3.47 -20.16
C VAL A 71 43.85 -2.31 -19.28
N VAL A 72 43.41 -2.29 -18.03
CA VAL A 72 43.89 -1.38 -16.98
C VAL A 72 44.54 -2.23 -15.91
N VAL A 73 45.86 -2.16 -15.84
CA VAL A 73 46.68 -3.03 -14.99
C VAL A 73 47.28 -2.22 -13.86
N VAL A 74 47.17 -2.73 -12.64
CA VAL A 74 47.78 -2.09 -11.47
C VAL A 74 49.31 -2.21 -11.50
N ASP A 75 49.97 -1.21 -10.92
CA ASP A 75 51.42 -1.00 -10.99
C ASP A 75 52.23 -2.23 -10.60
N SER A 76 51.81 -2.89 -9.52
CA SER A 76 52.51 -4.02 -8.90
C SER A 76 52.69 -5.24 -9.81
N VAL A 77 51.83 -5.41 -10.83
CA VAL A 77 51.89 -6.52 -11.78
C VAL A 77 52.03 -6.07 -13.24
N TYR A 78 52.15 -4.76 -13.49
CA TYR A 78 52.18 -4.18 -14.84
C TYR A 78 53.29 -4.77 -15.72
N ASP A 79 54.53 -4.77 -15.24
CA ASP A 79 55.69 -5.24 -16.00
C ASP A 79 55.61 -6.75 -16.29
N ALA A 80 55.09 -7.52 -15.33
CA ALA A 80 54.89 -8.96 -15.50
C ALA A 80 53.80 -9.27 -16.54
N VAL A 81 52.70 -8.52 -16.53
CA VAL A 81 51.63 -8.63 -17.54
C VAL A 81 52.14 -8.21 -18.91
N ARG A 82 52.92 -7.12 -18.99
CA ARG A 82 53.55 -6.62 -20.23
C ARG A 82 54.43 -7.69 -20.88
N GLU A 83 55.35 -8.26 -20.11
CA GLU A 83 56.25 -9.32 -20.59
C GLU A 83 55.49 -10.58 -20.99
N ARG A 84 54.44 -10.92 -20.22
CA ARG A 84 53.58 -12.06 -20.53
C ARG A 84 52.84 -11.87 -21.85
N PHE A 85 52.34 -10.67 -22.14
CA PHE A 85 51.77 -10.36 -23.46
C PHE A 85 52.81 -10.48 -24.57
N ALA A 86 53.98 -9.87 -24.38
CA ALA A 86 55.07 -9.88 -25.37
C ALA A 86 55.46 -11.32 -25.79
N SER A 87 55.67 -12.19 -24.81
CA SER A 87 56.06 -13.59 -25.03
C SER A 87 54.97 -14.47 -25.65
N HIS A 88 53.70 -14.06 -25.63
CA HIS A 88 52.55 -14.88 -26.07
C HIS A 88 51.85 -14.35 -27.33
N GLY A 89 52.56 -13.51 -28.09
CA GLY A 89 52.12 -12.99 -29.39
C GLY A 89 51.49 -11.60 -29.33
N GLY A 90 51.64 -10.86 -28.23
CA GLY A 90 51.38 -9.42 -28.19
C GLY A 90 52.58 -8.63 -28.69
N TYR A 91 52.41 -7.77 -29.68
CA TYR A 91 53.49 -6.87 -30.11
C TYR A 91 53.33 -5.51 -29.42
N MET A 92 54.31 -5.13 -28.60
CA MET A 92 54.30 -3.87 -27.85
C MET A 92 54.72 -2.72 -28.76
N LEU A 93 53.80 -1.83 -29.11
CA LEU A 93 54.04 -0.70 -30.00
C LEU A 93 54.86 0.38 -29.29
N GLN A 94 55.93 0.86 -29.92
CA GLN A 94 56.79 1.90 -29.35
C GLN A 94 57.00 3.07 -30.32
N GLY A 95 57.17 4.26 -29.77
CA GLY A 95 57.60 5.45 -30.52
C GLY A 95 56.75 5.75 -31.77
N GLN A 96 57.34 5.59 -32.95
CA GLN A 96 56.68 5.89 -34.24
C GLN A 96 55.62 4.85 -34.61
N GLU A 97 55.80 3.57 -34.21
CA GLU A 97 54.84 2.50 -34.52
C GLU A 97 53.50 2.76 -33.81
N LEU A 98 53.55 3.17 -32.53
CA LEU A 98 52.35 3.50 -31.75
C LEU A 98 51.54 4.62 -32.42
N LYS A 99 52.21 5.71 -32.82
CA LYS A 99 51.58 6.82 -33.54
C LYS A 99 51.01 6.41 -34.89
N ALA A 100 51.72 5.55 -35.61
CA ALA A 100 51.25 5.06 -36.90
C ALA A 100 49.96 4.24 -36.76
N VAL A 101 49.88 3.36 -35.76
CA VAL A 101 48.65 2.59 -35.49
C VAL A 101 47.53 3.50 -34.99
N GLN A 102 47.79 4.46 -34.09
CA GLN A 102 46.82 5.47 -33.64
C GLN A 102 46.15 6.19 -34.82
N ASN A 103 46.94 6.61 -35.81
CA ASN A 103 46.45 7.31 -37.01
C ASN A 103 45.62 6.43 -37.95
N VAL A 104 45.76 5.11 -37.86
CA VAL A 104 45.02 4.16 -38.69
C VAL A 104 43.72 3.70 -38.02
N ILE A 105 43.64 3.72 -36.68
CA ILE A 105 42.45 3.32 -35.92
C ILE A 105 41.25 4.21 -36.25
N LEU A 106 41.42 5.53 -36.18
CA LEU A 106 40.36 6.49 -36.47
C LEU A 106 40.63 7.23 -37.78
N LYS A 107 39.66 7.23 -38.69
CA LYS A 107 39.64 8.07 -39.90
C LYS A 107 38.44 9.00 -39.84
N ASN A 108 38.68 10.31 -39.96
CA ASN A 108 37.64 11.35 -39.89
C ASN A 108 36.78 11.28 -38.62
N GLY A 109 37.38 10.93 -37.47
CA GLY A 109 36.69 10.81 -36.19
C GLY A 109 35.83 9.56 -36.02
N ALA A 110 35.84 8.63 -36.98
CA ALA A 110 35.15 7.34 -36.90
C ALA A 110 36.13 6.18 -37.01
N LEU A 111 35.73 5.00 -36.53
CA LEU A 111 36.50 3.77 -36.68
C LEU A 111 36.78 3.47 -38.16
N ASN A 112 38.04 3.22 -38.50
CA ASN A 112 38.44 2.86 -39.85
C ASN A 112 37.90 1.46 -40.21
N ALA A 113 36.86 1.39 -41.03
CA ALA A 113 36.25 0.12 -41.45
C ALA A 113 37.24 -0.87 -42.08
N ALA A 114 38.37 -0.40 -42.63
CA ALA A 114 39.40 -1.26 -43.21
C ALA A 114 40.20 -2.07 -42.19
N ILE A 115 40.17 -1.73 -40.89
CA ILE A 115 40.86 -2.52 -39.84
C ILE A 115 39.96 -3.51 -39.12
N VAL A 116 38.64 -3.38 -39.27
CA VAL A 116 37.66 -4.21 -38.54
C VAL A 116 37.80 -5.67 -38.95
N GLY A 117 37.98 -6.56 -37.97
CA GLY A 117 38.16 -8.00 -38.18
C GLY A 117 39.44 -8.40 -38.94
N GLN A 118 40.35 -7.47 -39.23
CA GLN A 118 41.63 -7.80 -39.85
C GLN A 118 42.63 -8.35 -38.83
N PRO A 119 43.51 -9.30 -39.22
CA PRO A 119 44.54 -9.81 -38.33
C PRO A 119 45.60 -8.73 -38.02
N ALA A 120 46.29 -8.86 -36.88
CA ALA A 120 47.23 -7.85 -36.39
C ALA A 120 48.31 -7.44 -37.39
N TYR A 121 48.89 -8.40 -38.14
CA TYR A 121 49.93 -8.11 -39.12
C TYR A 121 49.43 -7.25 -40.30
N LYS A 122 48.16 -7.40 -40.71
CA LYS A 122 47.55 -6.54 -41.74
C LYS A 122 47.29 -5.12 -41.25
N ILE A 123 47.00 -4.96 -39.97
CA ILE A 123 46.86 -3.62 -39.36
C ILE A 123 48.22 -2.91 -39.34
N ALA A 124 49.30 -3.63 -39.04
CA ALA A 124 50.66 -3.08 -39.13
C ALA A 124 51.00 -2.65 -40.56
N GLU A 125 50.70 -3.49 -41.57
CA GLU A 125 50.89 -3.14 -42.99
C GLU A 125 50.14 -1.84 -43.37
N LEU A 126 48.89 -1.71 -42.93
CA LEU A 126 48.09 -0.49 -43.12
C LEU A 126 48.69 0.74 -42.42
N ALA A 127 49.40 0.53 -41.31
CA ALA A 127 50.15 1.56 -40.58
C ALA A 127 51.55 1.84 -41.16
N GLY A 128 51.96 1.12 -42.19
CA GLY A 128 53.23 1.36 -42.90
C GLY A 128 54.45 0.67 -42.29
N PHE A 129 54.25 -0.35 -41.46
CA PHE A 129 55.33 -1.22 -40.95
C PHE A 129 54.89 -2.69 -40.97
N SER A 130 55.73 -3.61 -40.51
CA SER A 130 55.43 -5.05 -40.53
C SER A 130 55.78 -5.70 -39.20
N VAL A 131 54.96 -6.65 -38.79
CA VAL A 131 55.18 -7.51 -37.61
C VAL A 131 55.08 -8.98 -38.06
N PRO A 132 55.59 -9.96 -37.29
CA PRO A 132 55.42 -11.37 -37.62
C PRO A 132 53.95 -11.75 -37.82
N GLU A 133 53.64 -12.60 -38.80
CA GLU A 133 52.26 -13.07 -39.06
C GLU A 133 51.66 -13.84 -37.88
N THR A 134 52.51 -14.41 -37.01
CA THR A 134 52.12 -15.08 -35.76
C THR A 134 51.69 -14.11 -34.66
N THR A 135 51.83 -12.81 -34.87
CA THR A 135 51.40 -11.77 -33.92
C THR A 135 49.88 -11.83 -33.78
N LYS A 136 49.41 -12.00 -32.55
CA LYS A 136 48.00 -12.14 -32.20
C LYS A 136 47.33 -10.78 -32.03
N ILE A 137 47.98 -9.87 -31.31
CA ILE A 137 47.45 -8.53 -31.02
C ILE A 137 48.55 -7.46 -31.06
N LEU A 138 48.17 -6.22 -31.39
CA LEU A 138 49.01 -5.03 -31.26
C LEU A 138 48.63 -4.27 -29.99
N ILE A 139 49.60 -4.01 -29.11
CA ILE A 139 49.37 -3.41 -27.79
C ILE A 139 50.00 -2.03 -27.74
N GLY A 140 49.19 -1.00 -27.48
CA GLY A 140 49.67 0.36 -27.23
C GLY A 140 49.67 0.67 -25.74
N GLU A 141 50.84 0.98 -25.17
CA GLU A 141 50.95 1.51 -23.80
C GLU A 141 50.59 3.00 -23.83
N VAL A 142 49.44 3.35 -23.24
CA VAL A 142 48.87 4.71 -23.32
C VAL A 142 48.38 5.18 -21.95
N THR A 143 48.27 6.50 -21.77
CA THR A 143 47.90 7.12 -20.49
C THR A 143 46.59 7.91 -20.54
N VAL A 144 46.23 8.42 -21.71
CA VAL A 144 45.04 9.28 -21.91
C VAL A 144 43.80 8.40 -22.06
N VAL A 145 42.77 8.66 -21.25
CA VAL A 145 41.53 7.84 -21.18
C VAL A 145 40.31 8.56 -21.76
N ASP A 146 40.54 9.58 -22.59
CA ASP A 146 39.50 10.40 -23.22
C ASP A 146 39.43 10.21 -24.74
N GLU A 147 38.51 10.93 -25.39
CA GLU A 147 38.22 10.79 -26.82
C GLU A 147 39.41 11.13 -27.73
N SER A 148 40.40 11.88 -27.24
CA SER A 148 41.57 12.25 -28.03
C SER A 148 42.51 11.08 -28.30
N GLU A 149 42.40 9.98 -27.54
CA GLU A 149 43.23 8.80 -27.66
C GLU A 149 42.54 7.72 -28.50
N PRO A 150 42.96 7.45 -29.76
CA PRO A 150 42.32 6.45 -30.63
C PRO A 150 42.29 5.06 -30.02
N PHE A 151 43.28 4.70 -29.20
CA PHE A 151 43.32 3.43 -28.49
C PHE A 151 42.25 3.30 -27.39
N ALA A 152 41.67 4.40 -26.92
CA ALA A 152 40.60 4.37 -25.91
C ALA A 152 39.23 3.97 -26.48
N HIS A 153 39.00 4.07 -27.79
CA HIS A 153 37.70 3.80 -28.44
C HIS A 153 37.42 2.31 -28.65
N GLU A 154 36.19 2.01 -29.08
CA GLU A 154 35.83 0.71 -29.67
C GLU A 154 36.56 0.52 -31.01
N LYS A 155 37.32 -0.58 -31.16
CA LYS A 155 38.22 -0.78 -32.31
C LYS A 155 37.89 -1.98 -33.19
N LEU A 156 37.04 -2.89 -32.72
CA LEU A 156 36.58 -4.11 -33.41
C LEU A 156 37.68 -4.85 -34.20
N SER A 157 38.89 -4.86 -33.64
CA SER A 157 40.11 -5.38 -34.26
C SER A 157 41.03 -5.96 -33.18
N PRO A 158 42.10 -6.71 -33.54
CA PRO A 158 43.09 -7.24 -32.61
C PRO A 158 44.07 -6.18 -32.08
N THR A 159 43.59 -4.96 -31.84
CA THR A 159 44.32 -3.88 -31.17
C THR A 159 43.84 -3.75 -29.73
N LEU A 160 44.77 -3.50 -28.80
CA LEU A 160 44.50 -3.43 -27.37
C LEU A 160 45.24 -2.24 -26.75
N ALA A 161 44.55 -1.43 -25.96
CA ALA A 161 45.17 -0.40 -25.14
C ALA A 161 45.62 -1.00 -23.80
N MET A 162 46.82 -0.66 -23.33
CA MET A 162 47.32 -1.07 -22.02
C MET A 162 47.62 0.14 -21.15
N TYR A 163 46.78 0.35 -20.13
CA TYR A 163 46.88 1.43 -19.17
C TYR A 163 47.52 0.97 -17.87
N ARG A 164 48.28 1.88 -17.26
CA ARG A 164 48.89 1.71 -15.94
C ARG A 164 48.08 2.48 -14.90
N ALA A 165 47.74 1.85 -13.79
CA ALA A 165 47.08 2.46 -12.63
C ALA A 165 47.90 2.16 -11.36
N LYS A 166 47.87 3.04 -10.36
CA LYS A 166 48.62 2.83 -9.11
C LYS A 166 48.07 1.67 -8.30
N ASP A 167 46.76 1.60 -8.18
CA ASP A 167 46.03 0.62 -7.39
C ASP A 167 44.70 0.24 -8.06
N PHE A 168 43.96 -0.65 -7.40
CA PHE A 168 42.68 -1.14 -7.89
C PHE A 168 41.64 -0.03 -8.06
N GLU A 169 41.52 0.91 -7.11
CA GLU A 169 40.51 1.98 -7.18
C GLU A 169 40.77 2.91 -8.38
N GLU A 170 42.03 3.31 -8.60
CA GLU A 170 42.39 4.10 -9.78
C GLU A 170 42.15 3.30 -11.08
N ALA A 171 42.37 1.97 -11.06
CA ALA A 171 42.11 1.13 -12.22
C ALA A 171 40.61 1.08 -12.56
N VAL A 172 39.74 0.97 -11.56
CA VAL A 172 38.28 1.02 -11.73
C VAL A 172 37.84 2.40 -12.21
N GLU A 173 38.38 3.49 -11.65
CA GLU A 173 38.05 4.86 -12.09
C GLU A 173 38.40 5.08 -13.58
N LYS A 174 39.57 4.59 -14.02
CA LYS A 174 39.93 4.63 -15.45
C LYS A 174 39.00 3.76 -16.29
N ALA A 175 38.67 2.55 -15.83
CA ALA A 175 37.75 1.66 -16.54
C ALA A 175 36.35 2.29 -16.68
N GLU A 176 35.84 2.97 -15.64
CA GLU A 176 34.57 3.69 -15.70
C GLU A 176 34.60 4.80 -16.75
N LYS A 177 35.68 5.59 -16.80
CA LYS A 177 35.85 6.65 -17.82
C LYS A 177 35.87 6.09 -19.24
N LEU A 178 36.63 5.01 -19.46
CA LEU A 178 36.72 4.35 -20.76
C LEU A 178 35.37 3.79 -21.22
N VAL A 179 34.63 3.13 -20.32
CA VAL A 179 33.32 2.59 -20.68
C VAL A 179 32.29 3.69 -20.92
N ALA A 180 32.32 4.77 -20.12
CA ALA A 180 31.40 5.90 -20.26
C ALA A 180 31.54 6.62 -21.61
N MET A 181 32.73 6.59 -22.21
CA MET A 181 33.01 7.24 -23.49
C MET A 181 32.34 6.56 -24.69
N GLY A 182 32.36 5.23 -24.77
CA GLY A 182 31.95 4.54 -26.00
C GLY A 182 31.30 3.16 -25.82
N GLY A 183 31.23 2.65 -24.59
CA GLY A 183 30.76 1.30 -24.28
C GLY A 183 29.72 1.25 -23.17
N ILE A 184 29.12 2.38 -22.82
CA ILE A 184 28.33 2.52 -21.61
C ILE A 184 27.17 1.52 -21.61
N GLY A 185 27.02 0.80 -20.51
CA GLY A 185 25.99 -0.22 -20.36
C GLY A 185 26.31 -1.57 -21.01
N HIS A 186 27.35 -1.69 -21.85
CA HIS A 186 27.65 -2.94 -22.56
C HIS A 186 28.25 -4.02 -21.64
N THR A 187 29.58 -4.09 -21.51
CA THR A 187 30.25 -5.16 -20.75
C THR A 187 31.55 -4.62 -20.17
N SER A 188 31.90 -5.01 -18.95
CA SER A 188 33.22 -4.79 -18.32
C SER A 188 33.74 -6.09 -17.72
N CYS A 189 35.06 -6.18 -17.53
CA CYS A 189 35.70 -7.38 -17.00
C CYS A 189 36.66 -7.07 -15.84
N LEU A 190 36.82 -8.02 -14.93
CA LEU A 190 37.77 -7.95 -13.83
C LEU A 190 38.47 -9.29 -13.67
N TYR A 191 39.80 -9.28 -13.66
CA TYR A 191 40.63 -10.38 -13.19
C TYR A 191 41.16 -10.03 -11.80
N THR A 192 40.83 -10.88 -10.83
CA THR A 192 41.16 -10.75 -9.40
C THR A 192 41.07 -12.13 -8.75
N ASP A 193 41.43 -12.28 -7.49
CA ASP A 193 41.06 -13.45 -6.70
C ASP A 193 39.55 -13.41 -6.41
N GLN A 194 38.76 -14.08 -7.25
CA GLN A 194 37.30 -14.07 -7.19
C GLN A 194 36.75 -14.59 -5.84
N ASP A 195 37.48 -15.49 -5.18
CA ASP A 195 36.99 -16.17 -3.99
C ASP A 195 37.41 -15.44 -2.71
N ASN A 196 38.61 -14.83 -2.69
CA ASN A 196 39.14 -14.12 -1.53
C ASN A 196 38.97 -12.60 -1.57
N GLN A 197 38.58 -12.02 -2.71
CA GLN A 197 38.35 -10.57 -2.87
C GLN A 197 36.88 -10.23 -3.25
N PRO A 198 35.87 -10.70 -2.49
CA PRO A 198 34.47 -10.40 -2.79
C PRO A 198 34.15 -8.90 -2.69
N GLU A 199 34.89 -8.15 -1.87
CA GLU A 199 34.73 -6.70 -1.74
C GLU A 199 35.14 -5.97 -3.02
N ARG A 200 36.19 -6.43 -3.73
CA ARG A 200 36.59 -5.88 -5.02
C ARG A 200 35.57 -6.17 -6.11
N VAL A 201 35.02 -7.39 -6.10
CA VAL A 201 33.93 -7.76 -7.01
C VAL A 201 32.70 -6.89 -6.75
N ALA A 202 32.34 -6.66 -5.48
CA ALA A 202 31.22 -5.79 -5.12
C ALA A 202 31.46 -4.33 -5.51
N TYR A 203 32.67 -3.80 -5.25
CA TYR A 203 33.07 -2.45 -5.62
C TYR A 203 33.02 -2.25 -7.14
N PHE A 204 33.64 -3.15 -7.91
CA PHE A 204 33.58 -3.12 -9.38
C PHE A 204 32.13 -3.24 -9.89
N GLY A 205 31.33 -4.09 -9.24
CA GLY A 205 29.91 -4.27 -9.46
C GLY A 205 29.08 -2.99 -9.36
N GLN A 206 29.36 -2.18 -8.33
CA GLN A 206 28.65 -0.94 -8.04
C GLN A 206 29.11 0.23 -8.91
N MET A 207 30.41 0.29 -9.22
CA MET A 207 31.00 1.40 -9.97
C MET A 207 30.78 1.27 -11.47
N MET A 208 30.90 0.07 -12.03
CA MET A 208 30.82 -0.13 -13.48
C MET A 208 29.38 -0.11 -13.98
N LYS A 209 29.04 0.95 -14.73
CA LYS A 209 27.76 1.09 -15.45
C LYS A 209 27.70 0.19 -16.68
N THR A 210 27.73 -1.12 -16.48
CA THR A 210 27.65 -2.14 -17.55
C THR A 210 26.67 -3.24 -17.18
N ALA A 211 25.85 -3.69 -18.12
CA ALA A 211 24.85 -4.74 -17.88
C ALA A 211 25.47 -6.12 -17.62
N ARG A 212 26.73 -6.32 -18.04
CA ARG A 212 27.51 -7.53 -17.77
C ARG A 212 28.84 -7.16 -17.15
N ILE A 213 29.12 -7.78 -16.02
CA ILE A 213 30.39 -7.66 -15.30
C ILE A 213 30.97 -9.07 -15.23
N LEU A 214 32.08 -9.26 -15.94
CA LEU A 214 32.68 -10.56 -16.20
C LEU A 214 33.91 -10.74 -15.30
N ILE A 215 33.77 -11.57 -14.27
CA ILE A 215 34.86 -11.84 -13.32
C ILE A 215 35.63 -13.06 -13.80
N ASN A 216 36.95 -12.95 -13.96
CA ASN A 216 37.87 -14.02 -14.37
C ASN A 216 37.47 -14.77 -15.65
N THR A 217 36.72 -14.11 -16.55
CA THR A 217 36.24 -14.70 -17.80
C THR A 217 36.64 -13.83 -18.98
N PRO A 218 37.03 -14.44 -20.12
CA PRO A 218 37.31 -13.71 -21.35
C PRO A 218 36.04 -13.03 -21.85
N ALA A 219 36.13 -11.76 -22.25
CA ALA A 219 34.96 -10.94 -22.49
C ALA A 219 34.10 -11.40 -23.68
N SER A 220 34.75 -11.81 -24.77
CA SER A 220 34.08 -12.32 -25.98
C SER A 220 33.25 -13.57 -25.68
N GLN A 221 33.80 -14.56 -24.98
CA GLN A 221 33.12 -15.83 -24.69
C GLN A 221 32.26 -15.77 -23.42
N GLY A 222 32.64 -14.96 -22.44
CA GLY A 222 31.87 -14.76 -21.20
C GLY A 222 30.65 -13.88 -21.41
N GLY A 223 30.75 -12.85 -22.27
CA GLY A 223 29.66 -11.92 -22.56
C GLY A 223 28.51 -12.56 -23.34
N ILE A 224 28.82 -13.47 -24.26
CA ILE A 224 27.79 -14.22 -25.00
C ILE A 224 27.05 -15.21 -24.12
N GLY A 225 27.65 -15.67 -23.02
CA GLY A 225 27.01 -16.55 -22.04
C GLY A 225 27.28 -18.05 -22.24
N ASP A 226 26.85 -18.86 -21.27
CA ASP A 226 26.85 -20.34 -21.22
C ASP A 226 28.22 -21.03 -21.11
N LEU A 227 29.27 -20.51 -21.76
CA LEU A 227 30.58 -21.15 -21.80
C LEU A 227 31.37 -21.05 -20.50
N TYR A 228 31.37 -19.85 -19.90
CA TYR A 228 32.10 -19.55 -18.67
C TYR A 228 31.16 -19.18 -17.51
N ASN A 229 29.86 -19.08 -17.78
CA ASN A 229 28.83 -18.75 -16.82
C ASN A 229 27.50 -19.45 -17.20
N PHE A 230 26.94 -20.23 -16.29
CA PHE A 230 25.80 -21.11 -16.62
C PHE A 230 24.43 -20.44 -16.54
N LYS A 231 24.34 -19.26 -15.91
CA LYS A 231 23.06 -18.54 -15.69
C LYS A 231 22.86 -17.35 -16.62
N LEU A 232 23.90 -16.94 -17.35
CA LEU A 232 23.78 -15.87 -18.34
C LEU A 232 23.21 -16.45 -19.63
N ALA A 233 22.14 -15.84 -20.15
CA ALA A 233 21.47 -16.35 -21.33
C ALA A 233 22.41 -16.30 -22.56
N PRO A 234 22.59 -17.41 -23.30
CA PRO A 234 23.40 -17.41 -24.51
C PRO A 234 22.80 -16.47 -25.57
N SER A 235 23.55 -15.47 -26.01
CA SER A 235 23.12 -14.54 -27.06
C SER A 235 24.30 -13.80 -27.69
N LEU A 236 24.19 -13.47 -28.97
CA LEU A 236 25.08 -12.51 -29.66
C LEU A 236 24.50 -11.09 -29.68
N THR A 237 23.28 -10.92 -29.16
CA THR A 237 22.58 -9.64 -29.08
C THR A 237 22.58 -9.20 -27.62
N LEU A 238 23.60 -8.42 -27.26
CA LEU A 238 23.93 -8.06 -25.89
C LEU A 238 23.32 -6.70 -25.51
N GLY A 239 22.14 -6.69 -24.89
CA GLY A 239 21.48 -5.45 -24.51
C GLY A 239 22.32 -4.61 -23.54
N CYS A 240 22.42 -3.31 -23.79
CA CYS A 240 23.28 -2.39 -23.02
C CYS A 240 22.52 -1.62 -21.94
N GLY A 241 21.22 -1.85 -21.80
CA GLY A 241 20.36 -1.07 -20.92
C GLY A 241 20.21 0.39 -21.36
N SER A 242 19.45 1.15 -20.57
CA SER A 242 19.08 2.53 -20.89
C SER A 242 20.30 3.45 -21.03
N TRP A 243 21.40 3.12 -20.35
CA TRP A 243 22.68 3.83 -20.50
C TRP A 243 23.17 3.85 -21.95
N GLY A 244 23.12 2.72 -22.66
CA GLY A 244 23.52 2.61 -24.07
C GLY A 244 22.41 2.94 -25.07
N GLY A 245 21.31 3.57 -24.61
CA GLY A 245 20.20 3.99 -25.47
C GLY A 245 19.26 2.87 -25.91
N ASN A 246 19.22 1.73 -25.20
CA ASN A 246 18.28 0.65 -25.46
C ASN A 246 17.54 0.20 -24.20
N SER A 247 16.33 -0.35 -24.33
CA SER A 247 15.48 -0.67 -23.18
C SER A 247 15.72 -2.07 -22.59
N ILE A 248 16.79 -2.78 -23.01
CA ILE A 248 17.07 -4.16 -22.60
C ILE A 248 18.46 -4.21 -21.94
N SER A 249 18.51 -4.50 -20.65
CA SER A 249 19.75 -4.64 -19.87
C SER A 249 20.17 -6.11 -19.69
N GLU A 250 19.86 -6.96 -20.68
CA GLU A 250 20.09 -8.41 -20.63
C GLU A 250 20.62 -8.93 -21.96
N ASN A 251 21.12 -10.17 -21.96
CA ASN A 251 21.32 -10.92 -23.19
C ASN A 251 19.97 -11.25 -23.82
N VAL A 252 19.76 -10.78 -25.05
CA VAL A 252 18.46 -10.89 -25.72
C VAL A 252 18.18 -12.35 -26.05
N GLY A 253 17.13 -12.90 -25.45
CA GLY A 253 16.59 -14.22 -25.79
C GLY A 253 15.12 -14.19 -26.26
N PRO A 254 14.53 -15.37 -26.52
CA PRO A 254 13.17 -15.51 -27.03
C PRO A 254 12.09 -14.86 -26.16
N LYS A 255 12.32 -14.73 -24.85
CA LYS A 255 11.37 -14.09 -23.91
C LYS A 255 11.07 -12.62 -24.25
N HIS A 256 11.95 -11.95 -24.99
CA HIS A 256 11.77 -10.57 -25.44
C HIS A 256 11.01 -10.44 -26.76
N LEU A 257 10.83 -11.55 -27.47
CA LEU A 257 10.19 -11.60 -28.80
C LEU A 257 8.74 -12.08 -28.72
N ILE A 258 8.20 -12.25 -27.50
CA ILE A 258 6.85 -12.77 -27.28
C ILE A 258 5.96 -11.72 -26.62
N ASN A 259 4.71 -11.68 -27.05
CA ASN A 259 3.64 -10.96 -26.35
C ASN A 259 3.01 -11.90 -25.34
N LYS A 260 3.33 -11.71 -24.05
CA LYS A 260 2.65 -12.41 -22.96
C LYS A 260 1.26 -11.81 -22.78
N LYS A 261 0.23 -12.66 -22.78
CA LYS A 261 -1.15 -12.29 -22.43
C LYS A 261 -1.58 -13.02 -21.16
N THR A 262 -2.29 -12.33 -20.27
CA THR A 262 -2.77 -12.89 -19.01
C THR A 262 -4.29 -12.98 -19.04
N VAL A 263 -4.84 -14.18 -18.86
CA VAL A 263 -6.28 -14.37 -18.68
C VAL A 263 -6.60 -14.15 -17.20
N ALA A 264 -7.14 -12.98 -16.86
CA ALA A 264 -7.52 -12.63 -15.48
C ALA A 264 -8.98 -13.02 -15.23
N LYS A 265 -9.19 -14.14 -14.54
CA LYS A 265 -10.54 -14.56 -14.10
C LYS A 265 -11.01 -13.71 -12.92
N ARG A 266 -12.32 -13.53 -12.76
CA ARG A 266 -12.90 -12.97 -11.53
C ARG A 266 -12.49 -13.86 -10.36
N ALA A 267 -11.83 -13.28 -9.37
CA ALA A 267 -11.59 -13.90 -8.07
C ALA A 267 -12.37 -13.10 -7.03
N GLU A 268 -13.07 -13.80 -6.15
CA GLU A 268 -13.75 -13.18 -5.02
C GLU A 268 -12.70 -12.77 -3.98
N ASN A 269 -12.83 -11.55 -3.44
CA ASN A 269 -11.90 -11.05 -2.44
C ASN A 269 -12.04 -11.86 -1.15
N MET A 270 -10.92 -12.12 -0.48
CA MET A 270 -10.92 -12.92 0.74
C MET A 270 -11.50 -12.09 1.88
N LEU A 271 -12.60 -12.59 2.46
CA LEU A 271 -13.19 -12.09 3.70
C LEU A 271 -12.61 -12.81 4.92
N TRP A 272 -13.06 -12.42 6.11
CA TRP A 272 -12.64 -12.99 7.38
C TRP A 272 -13.75 -12.83 8.41
N HIS A 273 -13.61 -13.57 9.51
CA HIS A 273 -14.41 -13.40 10.71
C HIS A 273 -13.46 -13.36 11.90
N LYS A 274 -13.07 -12.14 12.30
CA LYS A 274 -12.07 -11.88 13.33
C LYS A 274 -12.73 -11.15 14.50
N LEU A 275 -12.46 -11.63 15.69
CA LEU A 275 -13.04 -11.18 16.95
C LEU A 275 -11.98 -11.23 18.06
N PRO A 276 -12.25 -10.63 19.23
CA PRO A 276 -11.52 -10.94 20.45
C PRO A 276 -11.45 -12.45 20.67
N LYS A 277 -10.34 -12.93 21.24
CA LYS A 277 -10.15 -14.36 21.50
C LYS A 277 -11.17 -14.86 22.53
N SER A 278 -11.46 -14.05 23.53
CA SER A 278 -12.38 -14.34 24.62
C SER A 278 -13.48 -13.29 24.68
N ILE A 279 -14.75 -13.72 24.62
CA ILE A 279 -15.92 -12.87 24.81
C ILE A 279 -16.73 -13.46 25.96
N TYR A 280 -16.68 -12.83 27.12
CA TYR A 280 -17.45 -13.21 28.30
C TYR A 280 -18.71 -12.36 28.40
N PHE A 281 -19.83 -12.99 28.70
CA PHE A 281 -21.12 -12.33 28.81
C PHE A 281 -21.93 -12.98 29.94
N ARG A 282 -23.09 -12.40 30.23
CA ARG A 282 -23.99 -12.66 31.39
C ARG A 282 -23.67 -11.80 32.61
N ARG A 283 -24.68 -11.68 33.46
CA ARG A 283 -24.64 -10.94 34.72
C ARG A 283 -23.64 -11.57 35.68
N GLY A 284 -22.74 -10.76 36.22
CA GLY A 284 -21.70 -11.21 37.15
C GLY A 284 -20.49 -11.85 36.48
N SER A 285 -20.34 -11.68 35.17
CA SER A 285 -19.17 -12.18 34.44
C SER A 285 -17.90 -11.39 34.72
N LEU A 286 -18.00 -10.12 35.16
CA LEU A 286 -16.86 -9.25 35.39
C LEU A 286 -15.78 -9.84 36.32
N PRO A 287 -16.08 -10.22 37.58
CA PRO A 287 -15.07 -10.78 38.48
C PRO A 287 -14.51 -12.13 37.99
N ILE A 288 -15.33 -12.93 37.30
CA ILE A 288 -14.93 -14.25 36.78
C ILE A 288 -13.95 -14.10 35.61
N ALA A 289 -14.22 -13.14 34.70
CA ALA A 289 -13.35 -12.88 33.57
C ALA A 289 -12.03 -12.21 33.99
N LEU A 290 -12.07 -11.33 35.00
CA LEU A 290 -10.85 -10.71 35.54
C LEU A 290 -9.92 -11.73 36.25
N ASP A 291 -10.42 -12.90 36.64
CA ASP A 291 -9.58 -13.99 37.15
C ASP A 291 -8.62 -14.55 36.07
N GLU A 292 -8.99 -14.46 34.78
CA GLU A 292 -8.09 -14.81 33.67
C GLU A 292 -6.90 -13.84 33.62
N VAL A 293 -7.10 -12.55 33.91
CA VAL A 293 -6.00 -11.56 33.99
C VAL A 293 -5.00 -11.95 35.07
N ILE A 294 -5.49 -12.44 36.20
CA ILE A 294 -4.68 -12.90 37.33
C ILE A 294 -3.94 -14.19 36.96
N THR A 295 -4.64 -15.13 36.33
CA THR A 295 -4.11 -16.45 35.92
C THR A 295 -3.04 -16.33 34.84
N ASP A 296 -3.22 -15.40 33.90
CA ASP A 296 -2.26 -15.10 32.83
C ASP A 296 -1.01 -14.35 33.34
N GLY A 297 -1.02 -13.94 34.61
CA GLY A 297 0.16 -13.43 35.31
C GLY A 297 0.39 -11.93 35.19
N HIS A 298 -0.57 -11.16 34.67
CA HIS A 298 -0.52 -9.70 34.61
C HIS A 298 -0.47 -9.09 36.03
N LYS A 299 0.28 -7.99 36.19
CA LYS A 299 0.62 -7.36 37.48
C LYS A 299 0.29 -5.88 37.55
N ARG A 300 0.09 -5.19 36.42
CA ARG A 300 -0.10 -3.73 36.35
C ARG A 300 -1.23 -3.38 35.39
N ALA A 301 -2.39 -3.03 35.93
CA ALA A 301 -3.57 -2.69 35.16
C ALA A 301 -3.79 -1.17 35.08
N LEU A 302 -3.90 -0.65 33.85
CA LEU A 302 -4.39 0.71 33.61
C LEU A 302 -5.87 0.65 33.21
N ILE A 303 -6.74 1.20 34.05
CA ILE A 303 -8.18 1.28 33.78
C ILE A 303 -8.46 2.63 33.10
N VAL A 304 -9.04 2.62 31.91
CA VAL A 304 -9.44 3.82 31.16
C VAL A 304 -10.96 3.94 31.18
N THR A 305 -11.47 5.03 31.74
CA THR A 305 -12.91 5.25 31.93
C THR A 305 -13.25 6.75 31.89
N ASP A 306 -14.51 7.09 32.17
CA ASP A 306 -14.97 8.47 32.30
C ASP A 306 -15.23 8.85 33.78
N ARG A 307 -15.42 10.15 34.03
CA ARG A 307 -15.68 10.68 35.38
C ARG A 307 -16.96 10.11 36.00
N PHE A 308 -17.99 9.83 35.21
CA PHE A 308 -19.28 9.36 35.73
C PHE A 308 -19.12 7.94 36.30
N LEU A 309 -18.47 7.04 35.56
CA LEU A 309 -18.24 5.66 35.98
C LEU A 309 -17.28 5.58 37.16
N PHE A 310 -16.24 6.42 37.17
CA PHE A 310 -15.33 6.54 38.31
C PHE A 310 -16.06 7.01 39.58
N ASN A 311 -16.77 8.13 39.51
CA ASN A 311 -17.44 8.72 40.68
C ASN A 311 -18.58 7.87 41.24
N ASN A 312 -19.21 7.02 40.43
CA ASN A 312 -20.29 6.13 40.84
C ASN A 312 -19.82 4.71 41.23
N GLY A 313 -18.50 4.49 41.37
CA GLY A 313 -17.94 3.25 41.89
C GLY A 313 -17.94 2.06 40.92
N TYR A 314 -18.13 2.29 39.61
CA TYR A 314 -18.01 1.22 38.62
C TYR A 314 -16.56 0.77 38.45
N ALA A 315 -15.61 1.71 38.46
CA ALA A 315 -14.18 1.40 38.44
C ALA A 315 -13.74 0.63 39.69
N ASP A 316 -14.37 0.87 40.85
CA ASP A 316 -14.09 0.17 42.09
C ASP A 316 -14.43 -1.32 42.02
N GLN A 317 -15.45 -1.70 41.25
CA GLN A 317 -15.80 -3.11 41.03
C GLN A 317 -14.68 -3.88 40.32
N ILE A 318 -13.91 -3.22 39.44
CA ILE A 318 -12.74 -3.79 38.77
C ILE A 318 -11.53 -3.75 39.69
N THR A 319 -11.21 -2.57 40.24
CA THR A 319 -9.98 -2.41 41.02
C THR A 319 -10.01 -3.23 42.32
N SER A 320 -11.17 -3.45 42.93
CA SER A 320 -11.29 -4.30 44.13
C SER A 320 -10.90 -5.75 43.84
N VAL A 321 -11.33 -6.30 42.69
CA VAL A 321 -10.99 -7.66 42.26
C VAL A 321 -9.49 -7.77 41.99
N LEU A 322 -8.93 -6.81 41.24
CA LEU A 322 -7.51 -6.80 40.88
C LEU A 322 -6.59 -6.61 42.09
N LYS A 323 -6.91 -5.66 42.98
CA LYS A 323 -6.13 -5.40 44.19
C LYS A 323 -6.15 -6.58 45.16
N ALA A 324 -7.28 -7.28 45.29
CA ALA A 324 -7.37 -8.49 46.11
C ALA A 324 -6.41 -9.60 45.64
N ALA A 325 -6.05 -9.60 44.35
CA ALA A 325 -5.08 -10.50 43.75
C ALA A 325 -3.64 -9.95 43.67
N GLY A 326 -3.39 -8.77 44.24
CA GLY A 326 -2.06 -8.15 44.25
C GLY A 326 -1.64 -7.47 42.95
N VAL A 327 -2.60 -7.12 42.08
CA VAL A 327 -2.36 -6.33 40.86
C VAL A 327 -2.33 -4.84 41.21
N GLU A 328 -1.29 -4.13 40.78
CA GLU A 328 -1.22 -2.67 40.86
C GLU A 328 -2.19 -2.06 39.85
N THR A 329 -3.01 -1.11 40.28
CA THR A 329 -4.03 -0.48 39.43
C THR A 329 -3.85 1.03 39.38
N GLU A 330 -3.92 1.60 38.19
CA GLU A 330 -4.04 3.05 37.97
C GLU A 330 -5.31 3.34 37.17
N VAL A 331 -6.00 4.45 37.43
CA VAL A 331 -7.26 4.79 36.76
C VAL A 331 -7.15 6.13 36.04
N PHE A 332 -7.29 6.12 34.72
CA PHE A 332 -7.45 7.31 33.89
C PHE A 332 -8.93 7.57 33.63
N PHE A 333 -9.48 8.62 34.22
CA PHE A 333 -10.91 8.95 34.17
C PHE A 333 -11.21 10.30 33.50
N GLU A 334 -10.26 10.89 32.77
CA GLU A 334 -10.43 12.16 32.07
C GLU A 334 -11.06 12.00 30.67
N VAL A 335 -11.56 10.81 30.31
CA VAL A 335 -12.23 10.61 29.02
C VAL A 335 -13.61 11.26 29.04
N GLU A 336 -13.84 12.11 28.04
CA GLU A 336 -15.12 12.76 27.78
C GLU A 336 -15.81 12.12 26.57
N ALA A 337 -17.08 12.48 26.33
CA ALA A 337 -17.77 12.10 25.11
C ALA A 337 -17.02 12.67 23.89
N ASP A 338 -16.95 11.90 22.80
CA ASP A 338 -16.17 12.24 21.60
C ASP A 338 -14.67 12.50 21.91
N PRO A 339 -13.94 11.45 22.33
CA PRO A 339 -12.62 11.58 22.92
C PRO A 339 -11.65 12.25 21.95
N THR A 340 -10.80 13.11 22.48
CA THR A 340 -9.89 13.90 21.67
C THR A 340 -8.46 13.39 21.71
N LEU A 341 -7.68 13.76 20.70
CA LEU A 341 -6.29 13.33 20.59
C LEU A 341 -5.45 13.81 21.79
N SER A 342 -5.76 14.97 22.37
CA SER A 342 -5.08 15.47 23.58
C SER A 342 -5.33 14.57 24.79
N VAL A 343 -6.58 14.11 24.98
CA VAL A 343 -6.92 13.17 26.05
C VAL A 343 -6.22 11.83 25.85
N VAL A 344 -6.16 11.34 24.61
CA VAL A 344 -5.43 10.12 24.24
C VAL A 344 -3.93 10.25 24.55
N ARG A 345 -3.29 11.36 24.20
CA ARG A 345 -1.87 11.60 24.50
C ARG A 345 -1.60 11.62 26.00
N LYS A 346 -2.44 12.29 26.80
CA LYS A 346 -2.34 12.27 28.27
C LYS A 346 -2.46 10.87 28.84
N GLY A 347 -3.42 10.08 28.37
CA GLY A 347 -3.57 8.68 28.79
C GLY A 347 -2.37 7.82 28.39
N ALA A 348 -1.79 8.05 27.21
CA ALA A 348 -0.56 7.38 26.77
C ALA A 348 0.68 7.79 27.58
N GLU A 349 0.81 9.06 27.98
CA GLU A 349 1.86 9.55 28.89
C GLU A 349 1.76 8.88 30.27
N LEU A 350 0.54 8.75 30.79
CA LEU A 350 0.29 7.99 32.01
C LEU A 350 0.65 6.52 31.85
N ALA A 351 0.26 5.88 30.73
CA ALA A 351 0.62 4.50 30.43
C ALA A 351 2.15 4.31 30.34
N ASN A 352 2.87 5.25 29.70
CA ASN A 352 4.34 5.20 29.62
C ASN A 352 5.02 5.33 30.99
N SER A 353 4.43 6.10 31.90
CA SER A 353 4.92 6.29 33.26
C SER A 353 4.60 5.08 34.16
N PHE A 354 3.35 4.60 34.11
CA PHE A 354 2.86 3.49 34.91
C PHE A 354 3.28 2.12 34.36
N LYS A 355 3.58 2.00 33.08
CA LYS A 355 3.99 0.75 32.40
C LYS A 355 3.05 -0.43 32.67
N PRO A 356 1.76 -0.32 32.28
CA PRO A 356 0.83 -1.42 32.45
C PRO A 356 1.23 -2.62 31.57
N ASP A 357 0.90 -3.82 32.05
CA ASP A 357 0.91 -5.06 31.26
C ASP A 357 -0.50 -5.48 30.82
N VAL A 358 -1.53 -4.76 31.28
CA VAL A 358 -2.90 -4.85 30.79
C VAL A 358 -3.58 -3.48 30.84
N ILE A 359 -4.30 -3.13 29.77
CA ILE A 359 -5.14 -1.94 29.67
C ILE A 359 -6.58 -2.41 29.66
N ILE A 360 -7.40 -1.86 30.55
CA ILE A 360 -8.82 -2.21 30.70
C ILE A 360 -9.66 -0.97 30.38
N ALA A 361 -10.33 -0.96 29.23
CA ALA A 361 -11.34 0.06 28.97
C ALA A 361 -12.65 -0.28 29.70
N LEU A 362 -13.18 0.66 30.47
CA LEU A 362 -14.47 0.56 31.14
C LEU A 362 -15.37 1.70 30.66
N GLY A 363 -16.42 1.38 29.91
CA GLY A 363 -17.42 2.36 29.54
C GLY A 363 -18.12 2.08 28.21
N GLY A 364 -18.60 3.14 27.57
CA GLY A 364 -19.12 3.10 26.21
C GLY A 364 -18.03 3.28 25.13
N GLY A 365 -18.43 3.77 23.96
CA GLY A 365 -17.51 3.97 22.83
C GLY A 365 -16.36 4.90 23.16
N SER A 366 -16.61 6.01 23.88
CA SER A 366 -15.56 7.00 24.17
C SER A 366 -14.38 6.44 24.98
N PRO A 367 -14.56 5.79 26.15
CA PRO A 367 -13.44 5.14 26.84
C PRO A 367 -12.78 4.01 26.05
N MET A 368 -13.56 3.18 25.35
CA MET A 368 -13.01 2.05 24.58
C MET A 368 -12.15 2.52 23.42
N ASP A 369 -12.63 3.49 22.65
CA ASP A 369 -11.92 4.02 21.49
C ASP A 369 -10.67 4.79 21.91
N ALA A 370 -10.77 5.61 22.95
CA ALA A 370 -9.62 6.32 23.52
C ALA A 370 -8.55 5.33 24.01
N ALA A 371 -8.95 4.29 24.75
CA ALA A 371 -8.03 3.28 25.28
C ALA A 371 -7.32 2.49 24.18
N LYS A 372 -8.01 2.12 23.09
CA LYS A 372 -7.38 1.44 21.95
C LYS A 372 -6.28 2.28 21.31
N ILE A 373 -6.46 3.60 21.21
CA ILE A 373 -5.43 4.48 20.65
C ILE A 373 -4.33 4.77 21.67
N MET A 374 -4.67 4.92 22.96
CA MET A 374 -3.67 4.98 24.05
C MET A 374 -2.77 3.74 24.04
N TRP A 375 -3.35 2.56 23.78
CA TRP A 375 -2.62 1.30 23.64
C TRP A 375 -1.62 1.34 22.48
N VAL A 376 -2.02 1.86 21.30
CA VAL A 376 -1.08 2.09 20.18
C VAL A 376 0.06 3.00 20.58
N MET A 377 -0.25 4.16 21.16
CA MET A 377 0.78 5.14 21.54
C MET A 377 1.69 4.65 22.68
N TYR A 378 1.20 3.74 23.52
CA TYR A 378 2.00 3.09 24.56
C TYR A 378 2.93 2.02 23.99
N GLU A 379 2.43 1.16 23.10
CA GLU A 379 3.21 0.09 22.46
C GLU A 379 4.25 0.68 21.50
N HIS A 380 3.84 1.64 20.68
CA HIS A 380 4.62 2.25 19.58
C HIS A 380 4.50 3.79 19.62
N PRO A 381 5.22 4.47 20.54
CA PRO A 381 5.13 5.92 20.72
C PRO A 381 5.62 6.75 19.52
N GLU A 382 6.36 6.14 18.60
CA GLU A 382 6.80 6.73 17.33
C GLU A 382 5.68 6.88 16.29
N THR A 383 4.50 6.30 16.54
CA THR A 383 3.38 6.33 15.59
C THR A 383 2.79 7.73 15.47
N HIS A 384 2.65 8.20 14.23
CA HIS A 384 1.98 9.47 13.93
C HIS A 384 0.49 9.22 13.68
N PHE A 385 -0.36 9.94 14.41
CA PHE A 385 -1.83 9.78 14.32
C PHE A 385 -2.36 9.99 12.90
N GLU A 386 -1.79 10.94 12.15
CA GLU A 386 -2.16 11.23 10.77
C GLU A 386 -1.99 10.01 9.84
N GLU A 387 -0.95 9.19 10.07
CA GLU A 387 -0.69 7.98 9.29
C GLU A 387 -1.68 6.85 9.66
N LEU A 388 -2.04 6.75 10.93
CA LEU A 388 -3.02 5.78 11.43
C LEU A 388 -4.43 6.07 10.91
N ALA A 389 -4.76 7.36 10.75
CA ALA A 389 -6.04 7.88 10.31
C ALA A 389 -6.21 7.93 8.77
N LEU A 390 -5.19 7.50 8.00
CA LEU A 390 -5.30 7.42 6.53
C LEU A 390 -6.43 6.47 6.10
N ARG A 391 -7.32 6.99 5.25
CA ARG A 391 -8.38 6.21 4.60
C ARG A 391 -7.79 5.14 3.70
N PHE A 392 -8.54 4.04 3.52
CA PHE A 392 -8.12 2.91 2.70
C PHE A 392 -9.28 2.32 1.90
N MET A 393 -8.96 1.78 0.73
CA MET A 393 -9.95 1.04 -0.08
C MET A 393 -10.14 -0.41 0.39
N ASP A 394 -9.11 -1.00 1.01
CA ASP A 394 -9.12 -2.37 1.52
C ASP A 394 -8.25 -2.41 2.79
N ILE A 395 -8.84 -2.87 3.92
CA ILE A 395 -8.19 -2.89 5.23
C ILE A 395 -6.92 -3.76 5.26
N ARG A 396 -6.71 -4.66 4.29
CA ARG A 396 -5.48 -5.46 4.18
C ARG A 396 -4.43 -4.86 3.27
N LYS A 397 -4.81 -3.98 2.33
CA LYS A 397 -3.91 -3.33 1.36
C LYS A 397 -3.67 -1.88 1.73
N ARG A 398 -3.38 -1.64 3.00
CA ARG A 398 -3.11 -0.30 3.53
C ARG A 398 -1.72 0.16 3.14
N ILE A 399 -1.58 1.47 2.96
CA ILE A 399 -0.28 2.13 2.78
C ILE A 399 0.51 2.07 4.10
N TYR A 400 -0.16 2.42 5.21
CA TYR A 400 0.37 2.27 6.56
C TYR A 400 -0.12 0.97 7.19
N LYS A 401 0.81 0.08 7.54
CA LYS A 401 0.49 -1.17 8.24
C LYS A 401 0.62 -0.95 9.74
N PHE A 402 -0.43 -1.27 10.49
CA PHE A 402 -0.36 -1.18 11.95
C PHE A 402 0.77 -2.07 12.49
N PRO A 403 1.52 -1.57 13.49
CA PRO A 403 2.57 -2.33 14.11
C PRO A 403 1.99 -3.53 14.87
N LYS A 404 2.85 -4.48 15.26
CA LYS A 404 2.41 -5.62 16.05
C LYS A 404 2.01 -5.14 17.45
N MET A 405 0.73 -5.27 17.77
CA MET A 405 0.15 -4.93 19.07
C MET A 405 0.13 -6.15 20.02
N GLY A 406 -0.05 -5.91 21.31
CA GLY A 406 -0.21 -6.95 22.33
C GLY A 406 1.10 -7.52 22.86
N VAL A 407 2.18 -6.72 22.85
CA VAL A 407 3.51 -7.11 23.34
C VAL A 407 3.78 -6.52 24.71
N LYS A 408 3.61 -5.20 24.87
CA LYS A 408 3.75 -4.52 26.18
C LYS A 408 2.54 -4.71 27.06
N ALA A 409 1.33 -4.63 26.49
CA ALA A 409 0.10 -4.79 27.24
C ALA A 409 -0.99 -5.50 26.44
N LYS A 410 -1.87 -6.20 27.15
CA LYS A 410 -3.13 -6.70 26.61
C LYS A 410 -4.23 -5.66 26.65
N MET A 411 -5.17 -5.71 25.72
CA MET A 411 -6.33 -4.81 25.69
C MET A 411 -7.59 -5.58 26.08
N ILE A 412 -8.22 -5.20 27.19
CA ILE A 412 -9.49 -5.76 27.67
C ILE A 412 -10.54 -4.67 27.60
N ALA A 413 -11.72 -5.00 27.06
CA ALA A 413 -12.84 -4.07 26.97
C ALA A 413 -14.01 -4.54 27.83
N VAL A 414 -14.46 -3.68 28.75
CA VAL A 414 -15.63 -3.86 29.62
C VAL A 414 -16.67 -2.83 29.23
N THR A 415 -17.72 -3.26 28.54
CA THR A 415 -18.73 -2.33 28.02
C THR A 415 -19.81 -2.03 29.05
N THR A 416 -20.19 -0.76 29.18
CA THR A 416 -21.29 -0.28 30.04
C THR A 416 -22.38 0.44 29.24
N THR A 417 -22.36 0.31 27.91
CA THR A 417 -23.34 0.93 27.01
C THR A 417 -23.79 -0.08 25.97
N SER A 418 -25.10 -0.25 25.82
CA SER A 418 -25.68 -1.22 24.88
C SER A 418 -25.88 -0.62 23.49
N GLY A 419 -24.80 -0.27 22.78
CA GLY A 419 -24.92 0.24 21.40
C GLY A 419 -23.66 0.11 20.55
N THR A 420 -22.55 0.67 21.04
CA THR A 420 -21.30 0.86 20.27
C THR A 420 -20.69 -0.43 19.71
N GLY A 421 -20.74 -1.54 20.44
CA GLY A 421 -20.06 -2.78 20.05
C GLY A 421 -18.53 -2.68 19.96
N SER A 422 -17.91 -1.56 20.37
CA SER A 422 -16.47 -1.32 20.26
C SER A 422 -15.65 -2.38 20.98
N GLU A 423 -16.20 -3.06 21.99
CA GLU A 423 -15.55 -4.16 22.70
C GLU A 423 -15.14 -5.35 21.80
N VAL A 424 -15.77 -5.52 20.62
CA VAL A 424 -15.47 -6.61 19.68
C VAL A 424 -14.95 -6.14 18.32
N THR A 425 -14.81 -4.83 18.10
CA THR A 425 -14.53 -4.30 16.77
C THR A 425 -13.11 -3.72 16.64
N PRO A 426 -12.58 -3.67 15.40
CA PRO A 426 -11.31 -3.00 15.11
C PRO A 426 -11.40 -1.46 15.06
N PHE A 427 -12.58 -0.89 15.32
CA PHE A 427 -12.81 0.54 15.17
C PHE A 427 -12.45 1.32 16.44
N ALA A 428 -11.92 2.52 16.24
CA ALA A 428 -11.78 3.54 17.28
C ALA A 428 -11.99 4.91 16.64
N VAL A 429 -12.84 5.75 17.21
CA VAL A 429 -13.07 7.12 16.73
C VAL A 429 -12.45 8.11 17.70
N VAL A 430 -11.58 8.97 17.18
CA VAL A 430 -10.94 10.06 17.94
C VAL A 430 -11.09 11.37 17.18
N THR A 431 -11.38 12.45 17.91
CA THR A 431 -11.44 13.80 17.36
C THR A 431 -10.07 14.46 17.44
N ASP A 432 -9.63 15.06 16.34
CA ASP A 432 -8.47 15.94 16.37
C ASP A 432 -8.88 17.31 16.92
N ASP A 433 -8.33 17.69 18.09
CA ASP A 433 -8.61 18.97 18.74
C ASP A 433 -8.26 20.19 17.87
N ALA A 434 -7.30 20.06 16.95
CA ALA A 434 -6.83 21.17 16.13
C ALA A 434 -7.78 21.47 14.96
N THR A 435 -8.33 20.43 14.34
CA THR A 435 -9.19 20.55 13.16
C THR A 435 -10.68 20.35 13.46
N GLY A 436 -11.01 19.80 14.62
CA GLY A 436 -12.37 19.38 14.99
C GLY A 436 -12.87 18.15 14.22
N GLN A 437 -12.05 17.52 13.38
CA GLN A 437 -12.46 16.37 12.60
C GLN A 437 -12.42 15.08 13.41
N LYS A 438 -13.49 14.28 13.31
CA LYS A 438 -13.53 12.90 13.81
C LYS A 438 -12.89 11.95 12.80
N TYR A 439 -11.84 11.26 13.23
CA TYR A 439 -11.14 10.24 12.45
C TYR A 439 -11.54 8.85 12.93
N PRO A 440 -12.31 8.07 12.15
CA PRO A 440 -12.49 6.65 12.41
C PRO A 440 -11.24 5.88 11.98
N LEU A 441 -10.54 5.30 12.96
CA LEU A 441 -9.44 4.37 12.74
C LEU A 441 -9.99 2.95 12.73
N ALA A 442 -9.48 2.11 11.83
CA ALA A 442 -9.92 0.72 11.72
C ALA A 442 -8.73 -0.20 11.40
N ASP A 443 -8.35 -1.05 12.36
CA ASP A 443 -7.41 -2.15 12.15
C ASP A 443 -7.67 -3.29 13.13
N TYR A 444 -7.59 -4.55 12.70
CA TYR A 444 -7.76 -5.70 13.61
C TYR A 444 -6.64 -5.82 14.64
N ALA A 445 -5.53 -5.10 14.48
CA ALA A 445 -4.55 -4.93 15.53
C ALA A 445 -5.10 -4.16 16.76
N LEU A 446 -6.19 -3.39 16.60
CA LEU A 446 -6.87 -2.66 17.68
C LEU A 446 -8.00 -3.45 18.34
N THR A 447 -8.36 -4.61 17.79
CA THR A 447 -9.41 -5.45 18.39
C THR A 447 -8.97 -5.84 19.80
N PRO A 448 -9.82 -5.64 20.83
CA PRO A 448 -9.50 -6.09 22.18
C PRO A 448 -9.13 -7.57 22.20
N ASP A 449 -8.15 -7.95 23.02
CA ASP A 449 -7.81 -9.35 23.22
C ASP A 449 -8.95 -10.11 23.92
N MET A 450 -9.67 -9.42 24.81
CA MET A 450 -10.82 -9.92 25.57
C MET A 450 -11.92 -8.87 25.66
N ALA A 451 -13.17 -9.31 25.50
CA ALA A 451 -14.38 -8.50 25.72
C ALA A 451 -15.20 -9.06 26.88
N ILE A 452 -15.67 -8.19 27.77
CA ILE A 452 -16.51 -8.50 28.92
C ILE A 452 -17.81 -7.70 28.81
N VAL A 453 -18.93 -8.41 28.73
CA VAL A 453 -20.27 -7.90 28.46
C VAL A 453 -21.18 -8.25 29.65
N ASP A 454 -20.91 -7.63 30.79
CA ASP A 454 -21.64 -7.85 32.04
C ASP A 454 -22.86 -6.94 32.14
N ALA A 455 -24.05 -7.54 32.01
CA ALA A 455 -25.29 -6.78 32.04
C ALA A 455 -25.58 -6.10 33.38
N ASN A 456 -24.90 -6.44 34.48
CA ASN A 456 -25.05 -5.69 35.74
C ASN A 456 -24.61 -4.23 35.59
N LEU A 457 -23.67 -3.93 34.69
CA LEU A 457 -23.12 -2.58 34.49
C LEU A 457 -24.08 -1.65 33.72
N VAL A 458 -25.17 -2.20 33.15
CA VAL A 458 -26.14 -1.43 32.34
C VAL A 458 -27.51 -1.29 33.00
N MET A 459 -27.70 -1.82 34.20
CA MET A 459 -29.01 -1.83 34.87
C MET A 459 -29.52 -0.41 35.14
N ASP A 460 -28.64 0.50 35.52
CA ASP A 460 -28.98 1.87 35.92
C ASP A 460 -28.79 2.90 34.80
N MET A 461 -28.58 2.47 33.55
CA MET A 461 -28.48 3.39 32.41
C MET A 461 -29.75 4.26 32.27
N PRO A 462 -29.59 5.57 31.99
CA PRO A 462 -30.73 6.44 31.74
C PRO A 462 -31.46 6.04 30.45
N LYS A 463 -32.74 6.42 30.38
CA LYS A 463 -33.62 6.12 29.24
C LYS A 463 -33.05 6.59 27.90
N SER A 464 -32.48 7.79 27.85
CA SER A 464 -31.86 8.35 26.63
C SER A 464 -30.71 7.48 26.13
N LEU A 465 -29.79 7.07 27.00
CA LEU A 465 -28.66 6.22 26.62
C LEU A 465 -29.12 4.81 26.18
N CYS A 466 -30.16 4.27 26.82
CA CYS A 466 -30.78 3.02 26.38
C CYS A 466 -31.38 3.14 24.97
N ALA A 467 -32.09 4.24 24.68
CA ALA A 467 -32.69 4.47 23.38
C ALA A 467 -31.64 4.68 22.30
N PHE A 468 -30.67 5.57 22.52
CA PHE A 468 -29.63 5.89 21.55
C PHE A 468 -28.74 4.68 21.28
N GLY A 469 -28.27 3.98 22.33
CA GLY A 469 -27.45 2.78 22.15
C GLY A 469 -28.21 1.65 21.46
N GLY A 470 -29.46 1.39 21.86
CA GLY A 470 -30.26 0.33 21.23
C GLY A 470 -30.53 0.59 19.75
N LEU A 471 -30.83 1.83 19.37
CA LEU A 471 -31.07 2.20 17.98
C LEU A 471 -29.78 2.27 17.15
N ASP A 472 -28.67 2.62 17.78
CA ASP A 472 -27.34 2.49 17.18
C ASP A 472 -27.05 1.04 16.79
N ALA A 473 -27.28 0.10 17.72
CA ALA A 473 -27.16 -1.34 17.46
C ALA A 473 -28.12 -1.84 16.37
N VAL A 474 -29.32 -1.25 16.25
CA VAL A 474 -30.23 -1.54 15.13
C VAL A 474 -29.60 -1.11 13.81
N THR A 475 -29.07 0.11 13.72
CA THR A 475 -28.39 0.60 12.52
C THR A 475 -27.15 -0.23 12.19
N HIS A 476 -26.33 -0.58 13.18
CA HIS A 476 -25.17 -1.45 13.00
C HIS A 476 -25.55 -2.75 12.29
N ALA A 477 -26.57 -3.45 12.80
CA ALA A 477 -27.00 -4.72 12.22
C ALA A 477 -27.69 -4.57 10.86
N LEU A 478 -28.47 -3.50 10.65
CA LEU A 478 -29.09 -3.22 9.35
C LEU A 478 -28.03 -2.98 8.26
N GLU A 479 -27.08 -2.09 8.52
CA GLU A 479 -26.03 -1.76 7.56
C GLU A 479 -25.06 -2.93 7.34
N ALA A 480 -24.66 -3.63 8.41
CA ALA A 480 -23.82 -4.81 8.28
C ALA A 480 -24.49 -5.91 7.43
N TYR A 481 -25.80 -6.13 7.60
CA TYR A 481 -26.53 -7.10 6.80
C TYR A 481 -26.63 -6.68 5.34
N VAL A 482 -26.73 -5.39 5.00
CA VAL A 482 -26.84 -4.97 3.58
C VAL A 482 -25.53 -4.53 2.93
N SER A 483 -24.44 -4.52 3.69
CA SER A 483 -23.09 -4.16 3.24
C SER A 483 -22.62 -5.03 2.08
N VAL A 484 -21.75 -4.48 1.24
CA VAL A 484 -21.07 -5.28 0.20
C VAL A 484 -20.07 -6.29 0.76
N LEU A 485 -19.63 -6.12 2.02
CA LEU A 485 -18.74 -7.03 2.73
C LEU A 485 -19.51 -8.07 3.58
N ALA A 486 -20.84 -8.08 3.48
CA ALA A 486 -21.68 -9.05 4.16
C ALA A 486 -21.31 -10.49 3.75
N SER A 487 -21.41 -11.42 4.71
CA SER A 487 -21.13 -12.84 4.51
C SER A 487 -22.07 -13.68 5.37
N GLU A 488 -22.13 -14.97 5.04
CA GLU A 488 -22.87 -15.98 5.80
C GLU A 488 -22.46 -16.05 7.28
N PHE A 489 -21.26 -15.59 7.63
CA PHE A 489 -20.77 -15.52 9.01
C PHE A 489 -21.32 -14.31 9.79
N SER A 490 -21.43 -13.15 9.13
CA SER A 490 -21.94 -11.91 9.75
C SER A 490 -23.47 -11.83 9.74
N ASP A 491 -24.11 -12.40 8.71
CA ASP A 491 -25.54 -12.25 8.43
C ASP A 491 -26.43 -12.81 9.55
N GLY A 492 -26.13 -14.02 10.03
CA GLY A 492 -26.87 -14.64 11.12
C GLY A 492 -26.80 -13.83 12.42
N GLN A 493 -25.64 -13.23 12.70
CA GLN A 493 -25.44 -12.40 13.89
C GLN A 493 -26.22 -11.08 13.78
N ALA A 494 -26.15 -10.40 12.63
CA ALA A 494 -26.93 -9.19 12.39
C ALA A 494 -28.45 -9.43 12.57
N LEU A 495 -28.98 -10.51 11.99
CA LEU A 495 -30.39 -10.86 12.15
C LEU A 495 -30.77 -11.17 13.60
N GLN A 496 -29.94 -11.93 14.31
CA GLN A 496 -30.18 -12.25 15.72
C GLN A 496 -30.14 -11.00 16.62
N ALA A 497 -29.24 -10.06 16.36
CA ALA A 497 -29.21 -8.77 17.05
C ALA A 497 -30.52 -7.99 16.82
N LEU A 498 -30.96 -7.84 15.56
CA LEU A 498 -32.20 -7.13 15.22
C LEU A 498 -33.43 -7.76 15.87
N LYS A 499 -33.51 -9.10 15.91
CA LYS A 499 -34.59 -9.81 16.56
C LYS A 499 -34.64 -9.52 18.06
N LEU A 500 -33.51 -9.62 18.75
CA LEU A 500 -33.42 -9.34 20.19
C LEU A 500 -33.78 -7.87 20.49
N LEU A 501 -33.31 -6.93 19.67
CA LEU A 501 -33.60 -5.50 19.82
C LEU A 501 -35.10 -5.23 19.61
N LYS A 502 -35.73 -5.82 18.59
CA LYS A 502 -37.18 -5.72 18.37
C LYS A 502 -37.99 -6.21 19.58
N GLU A 503 -37.60 -7.34 20.16
CA GLU A 503 -38.34 -7.98 21.25
C GLU A 503 -38.12 -7.31 22.62
N ASN A 504 -36.95 -6.73 22.87
CA ASN A 504 -36.52 -6.35 24.22
C ASN A 504 -36.19 -4.86 24.40
N LEU A 505 -35.90 -4.11 23.33
CA LEU A 505 -35.52 -2.70 23.47
C LEU A 505 -36.62 -1.82 24.08
N PRO A 506 -37.91 -1.93 23.68
CA PRO A 506 -38.97 -1.16 24.31
C PRO A 506 -39.11 -1.44 25.81
N ALA A 507 -39.09 -2.72 26.20
CA ALA A 507 -39.15 -3.13 27.61
C ALA A 507 -37.94 -2.60 28.41
N SER A 508 -36.73 -2.71 27.87
CA SER A 508 -35.51 -2.15 28.47
C SER A 508 -35.61 -0.63 28.67
N TYR A 509 -36.24 0.09 27.74
CA TYR A 509 -36.43 1.54 27.84
C TYR A 509 -37.49 1.94 28.87
N HIS A 510 -38.66 1.29 28.85
CA HIS A 510 -39.77 1.66 29.73
C HIS A 510 -39.58 1.17 31.17
N GLU A 511 -39.15 -0.07 31.34
CA GLU A 511 -39.06 -0.75 32.63
C GLU A 511 -37.65 -0.63 33.26
N GLY A 512 -36.61 -0.46 32.45
CA GLY A 512 -35.24 -0.30 32.93
C GLY A 512 -34.77 -1.50 33.76
N SER A 513 -34.17 -1.23 34.93
CA SER A 513 -33.70 -2.24 35.87
C SER A 513 -34.81 -3.16 36.43
N LYS A 514 -36.09 -2.77 36.30
CA LYS A 514 -37.22 -3.64 36.69
C LYS A 514 -37.38 -4.85 35.77
N ASN A 515 -36.89 -4.74 34.53
CA ASN A 515 -36.84 -5.85 33.59
C ASN A 515 -35.38 -6.17 33.20
N PRO A 516 -34.62 -6.80 34.10
CA PRO A 516 -33.20 -7.08 33.88
C PRO A 516 -32.97 -8.05 32.72
N VAL A 517 -33.96 -8.89 32.38
CA VAL A 517 -33.89 -9.79 31.23
C VAL A 517 -33.84 -8.97 29.94
N ALA A 518 -34.74 -8.01 29.77
CA ALA A 518 -34.74 -7.14 28.59
C ALA A 518 -33.43 -6.35 28.49
N ARG A 519 -32.94 -5.80 29.60
CA ARG A 519 -31.67 -5.06 29.67
C ARG A 519 -30.48 -5.91 29.22
N GLU A 520 -30.38 -7.15 29.71
CA GLU A 520 -29.33 -8.09 29.34
C GLU A 520 -29.38 -8.50 27.87
N ARG A 521 -30.58 -8.73 27.33
CA ARG A 521 -30.76 -9.08 25.91
C ARG A 521 -30.35 -7.95 24.98
N VAL A 522 -30.72 -6.71 25.31
CA VAL A 522 -30.30 -5.53 24.54
C VAL A 522 -28.79 -5.34 24.59
N HIS A 523 -28.17 -5.54 25.76
CA HIS A 523 -26.72 -5.46 25.91
C HIS A 523 -25.99 -6.50 25.06
N SER A 524 -26.45 -7.76 25.11
CA SER A 524 -25.91 -8.83 24.28
C SER A 524 -26.14 -8.57 22.79
N ALA A 525 -27.31 -8.05 22.40
CA ALA A 525 -27.65 -7.77 21.01
C ALA A 525 -26.76 -6.68 20.40
N ALA A 526 -26.41 -5.66 21.18
CA ALA A 526 -25.47 -4.62 20.74
C ALA A 526 -24.08 -5.20 20.44
N THR A 527 -23.54 -6.06 21.30
CA THR A 527 -22.27 -6.77 21.03
C THR A 527 -22.38 -7.70 19.83
N ILE A 528 -23.50 -8.41 19.66
CA ILE A 528 -23.72 -9.28 18.49
C ILE A 528 -23.75 -8.47 17.19
N ALA A 529 -24.35 -7.29 17.20
CA ALA A 529 -24.25 -6.35 16.08
C ALA A 529 -22.78 -5.96 15.83
N GLY A 530 -22.03 -5.69 16.91
CA GLY A 530 -20.57 -5.55 16.93
C GLY A 530 -19.84 -6.65 16.17
N ILE A 531 -20.14 -7.92 16.45
CA ILE A 531 -19.56 -9.08 15.75
C ILE A 531 -19.82 -9.03 14.24
N ALA A 532 -21.02 -8.60 13.84
CA ALA A 532 -21.38 -8.49 12.43
C ALA A 532 -20.61 -7.35 11.76
N PHE A 533 -20.74 -6.10 12.25
CA PHE A 533 -20.14 -4.94 11.58
C PHE A 533 -18.61 -4.87 11.77
N ALA A 534 -18.05 -5.53 12.79
CA ALA A 534 -16.61 -5.72 12.89
C ALA A 534 -16.03 -6.38 11.65
N ASN A 535 -16.81 -7.15 10.89
CA ASN A 535 -16.35 -7.91 9.73
C ASN A 535 -17.00 -7.45 8.42
N ALA A 536 -18.29 -7.11 8.46
CA ALA A 536 -19.04 -6.59 7.32
C ALA A 536 -18.96 -5.07 7.17
N PHE A 537 -18.31 -4.37 8.11
CA PHE A 537 -18.28 -2.92 8.19
C PHE A 537 -19.71 -2.34 8.29
N LEU A 538 -19.82 -1.03 8.10
CA LEU A 538 -21.06 -0.27 8.19
C LEU A 538 -21.42 0.29 6.81
N GLY A 539 -22.27 1.31 6.78
CA GLY A 539 -22.65 1.99 5.55
C GLY A 539 -22.69 3.50 5.74
N VAL A 540 -23.44 4.14 4.87
CA VAL A 540 -23.44 5.60 4.78
C VAL A 540 -24.26 6.30 5.86
N CYS A 541 -25.11 5.57 6.61
CA CYS A 541 -25.77 6.13 7.80
C CYS A 541 -24.71 6.60 8.81
N HIS A 542 -23.74 5.73 9.12
CA HIS A 542 -22.64 6.08 10.02
C HIS A 542 -21.77 7.20 9.48
N SER A 543 -21.42 7.15 8.18
CA SER A 543 -20.64 8.21 7.55
C SER A 543 -21.26 9.60 7.75
N MET A 544 -22.57 9.72 7.53
CA MET A 544 -23.30 10.98 7.74
C MET A 544 -23.46 11.30 9.23
N ALA A 545 -23.75 10.29 10.07
CA ALA A 545 -23.94 10.48 11.50
C ALA A 545 -22.68 10.96 12.22
N HIS A 546 -21.48 10.49 11.81
CA HIS A 546 -20.21 10.99 12.34
C HIS A 546 -20.09 12.50 12.17
N LYS A 547 -20.37 13.00 10.96
CA LYS A 547 -20.23 14.43 10.64
C LYS A 547 -21.35 15.25 11.28
N LEU A 548 -22.58 14.73 11.28
CA LEU A 548 -23.72 15.37 11.94
C LEU A 548 -23.49 15.53 13.45
N GLY A 549 -23.01 14.48 14.11
CA GLY A 549 -22.68 14.50 15.53
C GLY A 549 -21.50 15.41 15.85
N SER A 550 -20.47 15.46 14.98
CA SER A 550 -19.32 16.34 15.16
C SER A 550 -19.70 17.83 15.06
N GLN A 551 -20.53 18.19 14.08
CA GLN A 551 -20.87 19.59 13.80
C GLN A 551 -21.92 20.15 14.76
N PHE A 552 -22.92 19.35 15.14
CA PHE A 552 -24.07 19.82 15.92
C PHE A 552 -24.16 19.20 17.32
N HIS A 553 -23.14 18.44 17.73
CA HIS A 553 -23.09 17.76 19.02
C HIS A 553 -24.30 16.84 19.28
N ILE A 554 -24.88 16.29 18.20
CA ILE A 554 -25.95 15.29 18.30
C ILE A 554 -25.34 13.95 18.71
N PRO A 555 -25.86 13.28 19.75
CA PRO A 555 -25.41 11.95 20.15
C PRO A 555 -25.46 10.94 18.99
N HIS A 556 -24.44 10.08 18.90
CA HIS A 556 -24.26 9.17 17.76
C HIS A 556 -25.50 8.34 17.40
N GLY A 557 -26.06 7.62 18.38
CA GLY A 557 -27.26 6.79 18.17
C GLY A 557 -28.51 7.60 17.81
N LEU A 558 -28.60 8.87 18.23
CA LEU A 558 -29.67 9.77 17.80
C LEU A 558 -29.51 10.17 16.33
N ALA A 559 -28.30 10.53 15.90
CA ALA A 559 -28.00 10.82 14.50
C ALA A 559 -28.32 9.62 13.60
N ASN A 560 -27.91 8.42 14.00
CA ASN A 560 -28.22 7.17 13.30
C ASN A 560 -29.72 6.92 13.19
N ALA A 561 -30.47 7.09 14.29
CA ALA A 561 -31.92 6.91 14.31
C ALA A 561 -32.68 7.89 13.39
N LEU A 562 -32.17 9.12 13.25
CA LEU A 562 -32.74 10.11 12.34
C LEU A 562 -32.54 9.72 10.87
N LEU A 563 -31.36 9.20 10.52
CA LEU A 563 -30.95 8.95 9.13
C LEU A 563 -31.43 7.61 8.57
N ILE A 564 -31.47 6.55 9.40
CA ILE A 564 -31.55 5.17 8.92
C ILE A 564 -32.77 4.89 8.02
N CYS A 565 -33.94 5.46 8.32
CA CYS A 565 -35.13 5.26 7.48
C CYS A 565 -34.95 5.82 6.05
N ASN A 566 -34.31 6.99 5.92
CA ASN A 566 -34.01 7.57 4.61
C ASN A 566 -32.85 6.85 3.90
N VAL A 567 -31.86 6.36 4.64
CA VAL A 567 -30.76 5.55 4.10
C VAL A 567 -31.26 4.20 3.57
N ILE A 568 -32.22 3.55 4.25
CA ILE A 568 -32.87 2.34 3.74
C ILE A 568 -33.54 2.62 2.40
N ARG A 569 -34.33 3.70 2.29
CA ARG A 569 -34.99 4.07 1.03
C ARG A 569 -33.99 4.34 -0.09
N TYR A 570 -32.90 5.03 0.24
CA TYR A 570 -31.81 5.32 -0.70
C TYR A 570 -31.11 4.07 -1.23
N ASN A 571 -30.77 3.13 -0.34
CA ASN A 571 -30.08 1.88 -0.66
C ASN A 571 -31.03 0.85 -1.29
N ALA A 572 -32.33 0.88 -0.99
CA ALA A 572 -33.34 -0.08 -1.47
C ALA A 572 -33.81 0.16 -2.92
N ASN A 573 -32.88 0.57 -3.79
CA ASN A 573 -33.08 0.70 -5.23
C ASN A 573 -32.21 -0.34 -5.98
N ASP A 574 -32.82 -1.15 -6.84
CA ASP A 574 -32.13 -2.16 -7.65
C ASP A 574 -31.41 -1.56 -8.87
N ASN A 575 -31.72 -0.30 -9.22
CA ASN A 575 -31.11 0.46 -10.32
C ASN A 575 -30.43 1.73 -9.80
N PRO A 576 -29.44 1.64 -8.89
CA PRO A 576 -28.79 2.81 -8.34
C PRO A 576 -27.92 3.53 -9.39
N THR A 577 -27.65 4.82 -9.15
CA THR A 577 -26.74 5.63 -9.98
C THR A 577 -25.31 5.07 -10.05
N LYS A 578 -24.86 4.44 -8.96
CA LYS A 578 -23.55 3.82 -8.78
C LYS A 578 -23.66 2.59 -7.89
N GLN A 579 -22.70 1.68 -8.05
CA GLN A 579 -22.55 0.47 -7.25
C GLN A 579 -21.11 0.41 -6.73
N THR A 580 -20.94 -0.06 -5.49
CA THR A 580 -19.61 -0.30 -4.94
C THR A 580 -18.95 -1.48 -5.66
N ALA A 581 -17.73 -1.26 -6.12
CA ALA A 581 -17.00 -2.24 -6.92
C ALA A 581 -16.39 -3.32 -6.02
N PHE A 582 -17.15 -4.38 -5.77
CA PHE A 582 -16.72 -5.50 -4.94
C PHE A 582 -17.05 -6.84 -5.59
N SER A 583 -16.03 -7.71 -5.74
CA SER A 583 -16.13 -8.93 -6.55
C SER A 583 -17.22 -9.94 -6.13
N GLN A 584 -17.54 -10.00 -4.82
CA GLN A 584 -18.60 -10.85 -4.25
C GLN A 584 -19.99 -10.20 -4.40
N TYR A 585 -20.04 -8.88 -4.57
CA TYR A 585 -21.29 -8.13 -4.75
C TYR A 585 -21.64 -8.06 -6.24
N ASP A 586 -22.30 -9.10 -6.72
CA ASP A 586 -22.57 -9.34 -8.15
C ASP A 586 -23.45 -8.27 -8.83
N ARG A 587 -24.48 -7.79 -8.14
CA ARG A 587 -25.45 -6.77 -8.55
C ARG A 587 -26.10 -6.15 -7.30
N PRO A 588 -26.89 -5.08 -7.41
CA PRO A 588 -27.60 -4.52 -6.26
C PRO A 588 -28.56 -5.56 -5.65
N GLN A 589 -28.40 -5.84 -4.36
CA GLN A 589 -29.25 -6.77 -3.61
C GLN A 589 -29.86 -6.13 -2.36
N ALA A 590 -29.49 -4.90 -2.01
CA ALA A 590 -29.92 -4.22 -0.78
C ALA A 590 -31.45 -4.21 -0.60
N ARG A 591 -32.22 -3.98 -1.69
CA ARG A 591 -33.69 -4.04 -1.66
C ARG A 591 -34.21 -5.41 -1.21
N ARG A 592 -33.65 -6.50 -1.76
CA ARG A 592 -33.99 -7.87 -1.37
C ARG A 592 -33.55 -8.15 0.07
N ARG A 593 -32.33 -7.75 0.44
CA ARG A 593 -31.74 -7.99 1.76
C ARG A 593 -32.51 -7.28 2.88
N TYR A 594 -33.00 -6.05 2.68
CA TYR A 594 -33.91 -5.41 3.63
C TYR A 594 -35.25 -6.13 3.78
N ALA A 595 -35.78 -6.71 2.70
CA ALA A 595 -37.00 -7.51 2.78
C ALA A 595 -36.80 -8.84 3.54
N GLU A 596 -35.63 -9.46 3.43
CA GLU A 596 -35.25 -10.64 4.23
C GLU A 596 -35.20 -10.31 5.72
N ILE A 597 -34.73 -9.12 6.10
CA ILE A 597 -34.79 -8.63 7.48
C ILE A 597 -36.25 -8.54 7.95
N ALA A 598 -37.13 -7.94 7.15
CA ALA A 598 -38.55 -7.81 7.50
C ALA A 598 -39.23 -9.18 7.70
N ASP A 599 -38.90 -10.16 6.86
CA ASP A 599 -39.36 -11.54 7.00
C ASP A 599 -38.84 -12.18 8.29
N HIS A 600 -37.55 -12.04 8.59
CA HIS A 600 -36.92 -12.58 9.80
C HIS A 600 -37.54 -12.01 11.09
N LEU A 601 -37.88 -10.73 11.08
CA LEU A 601 -38.50 -10.03 12.21
C LEU A 601 -40.01 -10.31 12.36
N GLY A 602 -40.61 -11.07 11.43
CA GLY A 602 -42.03 -11.38 11.42
C GLY A 602 -42.92 -10.17 11.12
N LEU A 603 -42.42 -9.21 10.34
CA LEU A 603 -43.16 -8.01 9.96
C LEU A 603 -44.03 -8.24 8.72
N SER A 604 -43.64 -9.17 7.85
CA SER A 604 -44.31 -9.44 6.59
C SER A 604 -45.46 -10.45 6.73
N ALA A 605 -46.33 -10.46 5.72
CA ALA A 605 -47.38 -11.45 5.53
C ALA A 605 -47.11 -12.29 4.27
N PRO A 606 -47.62 -13.54 4.20
CA PRO A 606 -47.54 -14.35 2.99
C PRO A 606 -48.10 -13.60 1.78
N GLY A 607 -47.32 -13.52 0.69
CA GLY A 607 -47.70 -12.83 -0.55
C GLY A 607 -47.29 -11.35 -0.64
N ASP A 608 -46.70 -10.76 0.41
CA ASP A 608 -46.18 -9.39 0.34
C ASP A 608 -45.11 -9.24 -0.74
N ARG A 609 -45.24 -8.21 -1.57
CA ARG A 609 -44.18 -7.79 -2.50
C ARG A 609 -42.99 -7.23 -1.70
N THR A 610 -41.78 -7.35 -2.25
CA THR A 610 -40.53 -6.82 -1.65
C THR A 610 -40.67 -5.36 -1.20
N ALA A 611 -41.34 -4.52 -2.00
CA ALA A 611 -41.62 -3.13 -1.65
C ALA A 611 -42.40 -2.99 -0.33
N ALA A 612 -43.48 -3.75 -0.17
CA ALA A 612 -44.33 -3.69 1.02
C ALA A 612 -43.58 -4.17 2.27
N LYS A 613 -42.69 -5.16 2.13
CA LYS A 613 -41.84 -5.64 3.22
C LYS A 613 -40.91 -4.54 3.74
N ILE A 614 -40.33 -3.73 2.84
CA ILE A 614 -39.50 -2.58 3.21
C ILE A 614 -40.33 -1.50 3.89
N GLU A 615 -41.51 -1.16 3.38
CA GLU A 615 -42.41 -0.20 4.05
C GLU A 615 -42.81 -0.65 5.45
N LYS A 616 -43.04 -1.96 5.66
CA LYS A 616 -43.30 -2.51 7.01
C LYS A 616 -42.09 -2.46 7.92
N LEU A 617 -40.87 -2.64 7.38
CA LEU A 617 -39.63 -2.45 8.12
C LEU A 617 -39.48 -0.98 8.56
N LEU A 618 -39.71 -0.04 7.66
CA LEU A 618 -39.69 1.39 7.94
C LEU A 618 -40.76 1.78 8.96
N ALA A 619 -41.97 1.23 8.85
CA ALA A 619 -43.04 1.46 9.81
C ALA A 619 -42.69 0.95 11.22
N TRP A 620 -42.03 -0.20 11.33
CA TRP A 620 -41.50 -0.70 12.61
C TRP A 620 -40.44 0.25 13.17
N LEU A 621 -39.49 0.73 12.34
CA LEU A 621 -38.47 1.68 12.75
C LEU A 621 -39.06 3.00 13.25
N GLU A 622 -40.05 3.56 12.54
CA GLU A 622 -40.73 4.78 13.01
C GLU A 622 -41.54 4.54 14.28
N SER A 623 -42.19 3.37 14.43
CA SER A 623 -42.91 3.02 15.65
C SER A 623 -41.98 2.91 16.85
N ILE A 624 -40.85 2.20 16.72
CA ILE A 624 -39.90 2.05 17.83
C ILE A 624 -39.20 3.38 18.14
N LYS A 625 -38.85 4.20 17.13
CA LYS A 625 -38.33 5.56 17.33
C LYS A 625 -39.31 6.42 18.14
N ALA A 626 -40.60 6.39 17.80
CA ALA A 626 -41.62 7.15 18.50
C ALA A 626 -41.80 6.67 19.95
N GLU A 627 -41.84 5.35 20.18
CA GLU A 627 -41.96 4.75 21.52
C GLU A 627 -40.76 5.09 22.42
N LEU A 628 -39.56 5.16 21.84
CA LEU A 628 -38.31 5.54 22.51
C LEU A 628 -38.10 7.06 22.63
N GLY A 629 -39.06 7.88 22.19
CA GLY A 629 -39.00 9.34 22.31
C GLY A 629 -37.98 10.02 21.39
N ILE A 630 -37.68 9.42 20.24
CA ILE A 630 -36.77 9.98 19.24
C ILE A 630 -37.51 11.05 18.42
N PRO A 631 -36.93 12.26 18.21
CA PRO A 631 -37.50 13.29 17.35
C PRO A 631 -37.64 12.82 15.90
N LYS A 632 -38.57 13.40 15.14
CA LYS A 632 -38.83 12.97 13.76
C LYS A 632 -37.83 13.53 12.74
N SER A 633 -37.08 14.56 13.12
CA SER A 633 -36.18 15.28 12.22
C SER A 633 -35.00 15.90 12.96
N ILE A 634 -33.95 16.28 12.22
CA ILE A 634 -32.79 16.99 12.78
C ILE A 634 -33.22 18.37 13.31
N ARG A 635 -34.21 19.00 12.68
CA ARG A 635 -34.81 20.26 13.17
C ARG A 635 -35.45 20.08 14.54
N GLU A 636 -36.23 19.01 14.74
CA GLU A 636 -36.83 18.69 16.04
C GLU A 636 -35.80 18.26 17.09
N ALA A 637 -34.61 17.80 16.66
CA ALA A 637 -33.49 17.50 17.54
C ALA A 637 -32.73 18.75 18.02
N GLY A 638 -33.14 19.96 17.62
CA GLY A 638 -32.63 21.23 18.14
C GLY A 638 -31.65 21.97 17.22
N VAL A 639 -31.41 21.50 16.00
CA VAL A 639 -30.51 22.17 15.04
C VAL A 639 -31.24 23.29 14.30
N GLN A 640 -30.60 24.46 14.22
CA GLN A 640 -31.13 25.63 13.53
C GLN A 640 -30.92 25.55 12.01
N GLU A 641 -31.92 26.02 11.26
CA GLU A 641 -31.94 25.87 9.79
C GLU A 641 -30.80 26.60 9.10
N ALA A 642 -30.52 27.83 9.54
CA ALA A 642 -29.46 28.64 8.97
C ALA A 642 -28.08 27.96 9.13
N ASP A 643 -27.82 27.37 10.29
CA ASP A 643 -26.57 26.70 10.59
C ASP A 643 -26.45 25.36 9.83
N PHE A 644 -27.56 24.61 9.76
CA PHE A 644 -27.61 23.37 8.98
C PHE A 644 -27.34 23.60 7.49
N LEU A 645 -28.05 24.55 6.87
CA LEU A 645 -27.90 24.86 5.45
C LEU A 645 -26.51 25.43 5.11
N ALA A 646 -25.86 26.12 6.05
CA ALA A 646 -24.50 26.63 5.87
C ALA A 646 -23.45 25.50 5.79
N HIS A 647 -23.67 24.39 6.51
CA HIS A 647 -22.67 23.32 6.64
C HIS A 647 -23.01 22.04 5.86
N VAL A 648 -24.23 21.85 5.38
CA VAL A 648 -24.68 20.60 4.74
C VAL A 648 -23.84 20.17 3.54
N ASP A 649 -23.31 21.12 2.76
CA ASP A 649 -22.40 20.82 1.65
C ASP A 649 -21.10 20.18 2.14
N LYS A 650 -20.47 20.78 3.15
CA LYS A 650 -19.25 20.28 3.76
C LYS A 650 -19.47 18.90 4.42
N LEU A 651 -20.57 18.75 5.15
CA LEU A 651 -20.95 17.48 5.77
C LEU A 651 -21.13 16.36 4.73
N SER A 652 -21.71 16.68 3.57
CA SER A 652 -21.93 15.69 2.50
C SER A 652 -20.62 15.23 1.83
N GLU A 653 -19.65 16.14 1.68
CA GLU A 653 -18.31 15.82 1.18
C GLU A 653 -17.52 14.98 2.19
N ASP A 654 -17.53 15.39 3.46
CA ASP A 654 -16.82 14.67 4.53
C ASP A 654 -17.43 13.29 4.82
N ALA A 655 -18.75 13.13 4.66
CA ALA A 655 -19.40 11.84 4.75
C ALA A 655 -19.03 10.92 3.56
N PHE A 656 -18.87 11.48 2.36
CA PHE A 656 -18.39 10.70 1.22
C PHE A 656 -16.96 10.18 1.45
N ASP A 657 -16.09 11.00 2.06
CA ASP A 657 -14.71 10.66 2.40
C ASP A 657 -14.55 9.79 3.68
N ASP A 658 -15.65 9.45 4.34
CA ASP A 658 -15.63 8.60 5.53
C ASP A 658 -15.40 7.12 5.18
N GLN A 659 -14.61 6.42 6.00
CA GLN A 659 -14.23 5.02 5.79
C GLN A 659 -15.44 4.07 5.76
N CYS A 660 -16.54 4.42 6.44
CA CYS A 660 -17.77 3.62 6.44
C CYS A 660 -18.46 3.61 5.05
N THR A 661 -18.28 4.64 4.23
CA THR A 661 -18.95 4.78 2.92
C THR A 661 -18.53 3.70 1.94
N GLY A 662 -17.26 3.26 1.99
CA GLY A 662 -16.70 2.27 1.07
C GLY A 662 -17.38 0.89 1.10
N ALA A 663 -18.12 0.58 2.16
CA ALA A 663 -18.84 -0.68 2.31
C ALA A 663 -20.35 -0.57 1.98
N ASN A 664 -20.87 0.64 1.78
CA ASN A 664 -22.28 0.84 1.45
C ASN A 664 -22.62 0.21 0.07
N PRO A 665 -23.76 -0.49 -0.10
CA PRO A 665 -24.11 -1.16 -1.36
C PRO A 665 -24.26 -0.22 -2.57
N ARG A 666 -24.71 1.01 -2.32
CA ARG A 666 -24.80 2.08 -3.29
C ARG A 666 -23.66 3.07 -3.03
N TYR A 667 -22.66 3.10 -3.91
CA TYR A 667 -21.55 4.04 -3.75
C TYR A 667 -22.08 5.47 -3.98
N PRO A 668 -22.13 6.33 -2.95
CA PRO A 668 -22.97 7.51 -3.05
C PRO A 668 -22.34 8.62 -3.87
N LEU A 669 -23.17 9.49 -4.44
CA LEU A 669 -22.72 10.80 -4.90
C LEU A 669 -22.91 11.82 -3.77
N ILE A 670 -22.01 12.81 -3.66
CA ILE A 670 -22.10 13.91 -2.68
C ILE A 670 -23.49 14.59 -2.76
N SER A 671 -24.00 14.81 -3.98
CA SER A 671 -25.33 15.39 -4.20
C SER A 671 -26.48 14.56 -3.64
N GLU A 672 -26.34 13.23 -3.60
CA GLU A 672 -27.36 12.33 -3.05
C GLU A 672 -27.32 12.33 -1.52
N LEU A 673 -26.12 12.34 -0.92
CA LEU A 673 -25.96 12.48 0.54
C LEU A 673 -26.52 13.79 1.04
N LYS A 674 -26.22 14.90 0.34
CA LYS A 674 -26.80 16.21 0.63
C LYS A 674 -28.33 16.17 0.63
N GLN A 675 -28.94 15.48 -0.34
CA GLN A 675 -30.39 15.37 -0.41
C GLN A 675 -30.96 14.57 0.78
N ILE A 676 -30.36 13.42 1.12
CA ILE A 676 -30.78 12.63 2.29
C ILE A 676 -30.68 13.46 3.58
N LEU A 677 -29.59 14.22 3.75
CA LEU A 677 -29.40 15.11 4.89
C LEU A 677 -30.49 16.18 4.97
N LEU A 678 -30.81 16.84 3.84
CA LEU A 678 -31.91 17.81 3.76
C LEU A 678 -33.26 17.19 4.09
N ASP A 679 -33.58 16.04 3.51
CA ASP A 679 -34.86 15.35 3.75
C ASP A 679 -35.00 14.96 5.22
N THR A 680 -33.92 14.48 5.83
CA THR A 680 -33.88 14.16 7.26
C THR A 680 -33.99 15.41 8.14
N TYR A 681 -33.46 16.56 7.71
CA TYR A 681 -33.61 17.82 8.43
C TYR A 681 -35.07 18.30 8.48
N TYR A 682 -35.80 18.16 7.38
CA TYR A 682 -37.20 18.57 7.31
C TYR A 682 -38.22 17.47 7.66
N GLY A 683 -37.75 16.26 8.01
CA GLY A 683 -38.64 15.12 8.30
C GLY A 683 -39.37 14.59 7.06
N ARG A 684 -38.75 14.68 5.88
CA ARG A 684 -39.25 14.14 4.61
C ARG A 684 -38.64 12.77 4.34
N ASP A 685 -39.37 12.00 3.53
CA ASP A 685 -38.87 10.74 2.98
C ASP A 685 -38.02 11.00 1.73
N PHE A 686 -36.84 10.38 1.65
CA PHE A 686 -35.99 10.45 0.46
C PHE A 686 -36.71 9.83 -0.75
N THR A 687 -36.79 10.59 -1.85
CA THR A 687 -37.30 10.11 -3.15
C THR A 687 -36.34 10.47 -4.28
N GLU A 688 -36.04 9.50 -5.15
CA GLU A 688 -34.95 9.60 -6.12
C GLU A 688 -35.17 10.64 -7.24
N GLY A 689 -36.41 11.14 -7.42
CA GLY A 689 -36.79 12.09 -8.47
C GLY A 689 -36.46 13.57 -8.20
N GLU A 690 -36.36 14.00 -6.94
CA GLU A 690 -36.13 15.42 -6.62
C GLU A 690 -34.68 15.87 -6.91
N VAL A 691 -33.72 14.95 -6.90
CA VAL A 691 -32.31 15.22 -7.22
C VAL A 691 -32.11 15.51 -8.71
N ALA A 692 -32.90 14.88 -9.58
CA ALA A 692 -32.83 15.06 -11.03
C ALA A 692 -33.42 16.41 -11.48
N ALA A 693 -34.53 16.85 -10.86
CA ALA A 693 -35.24 18.07 -11.25
C ALA A 693 -34.44 19.38 -11.02
N LYS A 694 -33.46 19.38 -10.10
CA LYS A 694 -32.62 20.56 -9.83
C LYS A 694 -31.44 20.74 -10.81
N LYS A 695 -31.10 19.74 -11.62
CA LYS A 695 -30.04 19.87 -12.64
C LYS A 695 -30.46 20.69 -13.87
N ASP A 696 -31.76 20.80 -14.16
CA ASP A 696 -32.25 21.44 -15.39
C ASP A 696 -32.46 22.97 -15.29
N VAL A 697 -32.14 23.60 -14.15
CA VAL A 697 -32.39 25.05 -13.94
C VAL A 697 -31.14 25.93 -14.08
N VAL A 698 -29.95 25.37 -14.34
CA VAL A 698 -28.73 26.16 -14.57
C VAL A 698 -28.35 26.16 -16.06
N ALA A 699 -29.21 26.75 -16.89
CA ALA A 699 -28.84 27.19 -18.24
C ALA A 699 -28.48 28.69 -18.19
N ALA A 700 -27.20 29.00 -18.42
CA ALA A 700 -26.64 30.35 -18.41
C ALA A 700 -27.32 31.30 -19.43
N PRO A 701 -27.35 32.62 -19.20
CA PRO A 701 -27.93 33.57 -20.15
C PRO A 701 -27.06 33.67 -21.40
N LYS A 702 -27.66 33.50 -22.58
CA LYS A 702 -27.00 33.69 -23.89
C LYS A 702 -26.56 35.15 -24.04
N ALA A 703 -25.26 35.38 -24.18
CA ALA A 703 -24.70 36.67 -24.58
C ALA A 703 -24.85 36.87 -26.10
N GLU A 704 -25.60 37.89 -26.52
CA GLU A 704 -25.63 38.37 -27.90
C GLU A 704 -24.29 39.03 -28.28
N LYS A 705 -23.56 38.46 -29.25
CA LYS A 705 -22.45 39.13 -29.92
C LYS A 705 -22.91 39.75 -31.24
N LYS A 706 -23.04 41.08 -31.26
CA LYS A 706 -23.07 41.90 -32.47
C LYS A 706 -21.71 41.84 -33.17
N ALA A 707 -21.67 41.31 -34.40
CA ALA A 707 -20.52 41.46 -35.30
C ALA A 707 -20.69 42.73 -36.16
N LYS A 708 -19.79 43.70 -35.98
CA LYS A 708 -19.59 44.82 -36.92
C LYS A 708 -18.62 44.37 -38.01
N LYS A 709 -19.04 44.56 -39.27
CA LYS A 709 -18.21 44.55 -40.48
C LYS A 709 -17.16 45.68 -40.40
N SER A 710 -15.94 45.45 -40.89
CA SER A 710 -15.42 46.03 -42.14
C SER A 710 -13.88 46.09 -42.18
N ALA A 711 -13.36 45.87 -43.40
CA ALA A 711 -11.99 46.03 -43.92
C ALA A 711 -11.07 44.81 -43.76
#